data_AF-A0A1X7TWS9-F1
#
_entry.id   AF-A0A1X7TWS9-F1
#
_cell.length_a   1.000
_cell.length_b   1.000
_cell.length_c   1.000
_cell.angle_alpha   90.00
_cell.angle_beta   90.00
_cell.angle_gamma   90.00
#
_symmetry.space_group_name_H-M   'P 1'
#
loop_
_entity.id
_entity.type
_entity.pdbx_description
1 polymer ?
#
loop_
_entity_poly.entity_id
_entity_poly.type
_entity_poly.pdbx_seq_one_letter_code
_entity_poly.pdbx_strand_id
1 'polypeptide(L)'
;MLLGSAGTGKTSLKRSLMEEPFNLHTTSTIVSDVSSVRPFGHEWQMRGNRWSEATEEDEMKELARLFKSSLSKSSCRVAAESSLVSDSLDVCPAKSSSKPLDLGAKIKSLLKRVRTYQTTESHVQPFLHIWDCGGQPVFLEILPAFLTPRTMFLLLFDASKDFKERWQSRQNTPDGKVLFGEVVNESTSDLMAKWMSTIHSYLVKHKKDDSRSSYFVIKHNIDDTSSPSLYCIGTRGDMLDEAEKKEAKKQIQSLYEEKEFSDLIKDVLIIDNTTSGKGEREDPNITLLRGAIDSFINKLTVKTPVNWFLFRKVLQELKQNVISLSEAIAIGEACHIPAGEVPVVLKFYHELGVLLSYPKIKSLTKKVILSPKWFVDTIGKVFPLEKEWSGGKKWYLLRNKGILVQPLYQEIWQSSGIDPEDIIELLVHFRLAAPVQTEHYDSTSKQYFLPAVLQGYTGDPNEVRPGYKLRASPVHITFTTGYVPPGFFTRLATAVATDANVKVNFDKDYAAPDIHSKCIYRNRVCFSYGRPSDDFVLTDVNTAIQVDVFRYVPESSNPVPFKAVCQQILKLLNECCQKVEDTLDIYHGHYPYLLLGPHAYQKSSRRIHYVCQCSPSSEVHYINDIDAMKQTCSDLVYCKMERIPRPLTINESMWFKGKLLQEKHQETPHLEEINDDIKPVIQKVESAIIHSPTQISESNDSQQKVILTIRDLVEILRVLKDGHFQTTKWFDLGLYLGLIHDDLKIIEDNYPRNAERCLRECLAKWLKEDIEATWDKLAIAVGEVGDTTVADYIRSTTKEP
;
A
#
# COMPACT_ATOMS: atom_id res chain seq x y z
N MET A 1 -1.95 -2.88 -17.16
CA MET A 1 -2.46 -2.98 -15.77
C MET A 1 -3.20 -1.70 -15.44
N LEU A 2 -4.42 -1.80 -14.89
CA LEU A 2 -5.24 -0.67 -14.45
C LEU A 2 -5.06 -0.49 -12.94
N LEU A 3 -4.65 0.70 -12.51
CA LEU A 3 -4.35 1.04 -11.11
C LEU A 3 -5.20 2.23 -10.65
N GLY A 4 -5.41 2.39 -9.35
CA GLY A 4 -6.14 3.51 -8.75
C GLY A 4 -7.11 3.07 -7.65
N SER A 5 -7.64 4.01 -6.87
CA SER A 5 -8.54 3.73 -5.74
C SER A 5 -9.86 3.08 -6.15
N ALA A 6 -10.55 2.40 -5.22
CA ALA A 6 -11.78 1.68 -5.54
C ALA A 6 -12.89 2.64 -5.97
N GLY A 7 -13.56 2.33 -7.09
CA GLY A 7 -14.65 3.14 -7.64
C GLY A 7 -14.25 4.23 -8.64
N THR A 8 -12.97 4.34 -9.01
CA THR A 8 -12.47 5.29 -10.04
C THR A 8 -12.76 4.89 -11.50
N GLY A 9 -13.65 3.93 -11.75
CA GLY A 9 -14.04 3.58 -13.11
C GLY A 9 -13.08 2.66 -13.88
N LYS A 10 -12.16 1.93 -13.23
CA LYS A 10 -11.25 0.97 -13.90
C LYS A 10 -11.97 -0.06 -14.78
N THR A 11 -12.97 -0.74 -14.23
CA THR A 11 -13.77 -1.72 -14.96
C THR A 11 -14.57 -1.06 -16.11
N SER A 12 -15.04 0.18 -15.90
CA SER A 12 -15.71 0.96 -16.96
C SER A 12 -14.74 1.29 -18.10
N LEU A 13 -13.51 1.72 -17.79
CA LEU A 13 -12.48 1.98 -18.79
C LEU A 13 -12.08 0.71 -19.53
N LYS A 14 -11.95 -0.43 -18.85
CA LYS A 14 -11.72 -1.74 -19.49
C LYS A 14 -12.79 -2.03 -20.55
N ARG A 15 -14.07 -1.84 -20.20
CA ARG A 15 -15.21 -1.97 -21.13
C ARG A 15 -15.12 -0.98 -22.29
N SER A 16 -14.73 0.27 -22.00
CA SER A 16 -14.53 1.28 -23.04
C SER A 16 -13.43 0.91 -24.02
N LEU A 17 -12.31 0.35 -23.58
CA LEU A 17 -11.27 -0.14 -24.48
C LEU A 17 -11.82 -1.21 -25.45
N MET A 18 -12.81 -1.99 -25.02
CA MET A 18 -13.51 -3.02 -25.81
C MET A 18 -14.72 -2.50 -26.62
N GLU A 19 -14.92 -1.18 -26.71
CA GLU A 19 -16.09 -0.56 -27.37
C GLU A 19 -17.44 -1.01 -26.80
N GLU A 20 -17.48 -1.52 -25.57
CA GLU A 20 -18.71 -1.93 -24.95
C GLU A 20 -19.52 -0.70 -24.50
N PRO A 21 -20.86 -0.74 -24.60
CA PRO A 21 -21.70 0.32 -24.06
C PRO A 21 -21.46 0.54 -22.56
N PHE A 22 -21.52 1.80 -22.16
CA PHE A 22 -21.45 2.19 -20.75
C PHE A 22 -22.53 1.49 -19.92
N ASN A 23 -22.15 0.97 -18.76
CA ASN A 23 -23.05 0.30 -17.84
C ASN A 23 -22.92 0.89 -16.43
N LEU A 24 -23.99 1.56 -15.99
CA LEU A 24 -24.12 2.19 -14.66
C LEU A 24 -24.05 1.19 -13.50
N HIS A 25 -24.42 -0.07 -13.74
CA HIS A 25 -24.48 -1.14 -12.74
C HIS A 25 -23.24 -2.05 -12.78
N THR A 26 -22.14 -1.59 -13.38
CA THR A 26 -20.88 -2.34 -13.38
C THR A 26 -20.41 -2.55 -11.94
N THR A 27 -20.23 -3.81 -11.56
CA THR A 27 -19.75 -4.22 -10.24
C THR A 27 -18.29 -3.82 -10.06
N SER A 28 -17.90 -3.51 -8.82
CA SER A 28 -16.51 -3.16 -8.52
C SER A 28 -15.64 -4.40 -8.39
N THR A 29 -14.43 -4.33 -8.93
CA THR A 29 -13.41 -5.36 -8.76
C THR A 29 -12.97 -5.43 -7.28
N ILE A 30 -13.22 -6.58 -6.63
CA ILE A 30 -12.93 -6.79 -5.21
C ILE A 30 -11.45 -7.09 -4.96
N VAL A 31 -10.81 -7.86 -5.85
CA VAL A 31 -9.40 -8.25 -5.73
C VAL A 31 -8.69 -8.04 -7.06
N SER A 32 -9.00 -8.84 -8.07
CA SER A 32 -8.51 -8.59 -9.43
C SER A 32 -9.42 -9.21 -10.47
N ASP A 33 -9.37 -8.64 -11.67
CA ASP A 33 -9.89 -9.28 -12.86
C ASP A 33 -8.82 -9.31 -13.96
N VAL A 34 -8.43 -10.50 -14.38
CA VAL A 34 -7.39 -10.71 -15.39
C VAL A 34 -8.05 -11.30 -16.63
N SER A 35 -8.05 -10.54 -17.73
CA SER A 35 -8.64 -10.93 -19.01
C SER A 35 -7.62 -10.89 -20.13
N SER A 36 -7.68 -11.87 -21.02
CA SER A 36 -6.92 -11.85 -22.28
C SER A 36 -7.77 -11.17 -23.35
N VAL A 37 -7.24 -10.13 -24.00
CA VAL A 37 -7.93 -9.36 -25.03
C VAL A 37 -7.10 -9.30 -26.31
N ARG A 38 -7.78 -9.08 -27.44
CA ARG A 38 -7.15 -8.93 -28.75
C ARG A 38 -7.85 -7.85 -29.59
N PRO A 39 -7.16 -7.25 -30.56
CA PRO A 39 -7.80 -6.46 -31.61
C PRO A 39 -8.71 -7.33 -32.49
N PHE A 40 -9.84 -6.77 -32.93
CA PHE A 40 -10.91 -7.40 -33.70
C PHE A 40 -11.24 -6.53 -34.93
N GLY A 41 -10.90 -7.02 -36.12
CA GLY A 41 -11.14 -6.39 -37.42
C GLY A 41 -10.40 -7.14 -38.53
N HIS A 42 -11.02 -7.29 -39.71
CA HIS A 42 -10.52 -8.16 -40.79
C HIS A 42 -9.30 -7.61 -41.56
N GLU A 43 -8.92 -6.36 -41.33
CA GLU A 43 -7.70 -5.79 -41.87
C GLU A 43 -7.13 -4.87 -40.80
N TRP A 44 -5.97 -5.21 -40.25
CA TRP A 44 -5.29 -4.49 -39.16
C TRP A 44 -4.96 -3.02 -39.52
N GLN A 45 -5.29 -2.57 -40.73
CA GLN A 45 -5.09 -1.22 -41.24
C GLN A 45 -6.36 -0.54 -41.76
N MET A 46 -7.51 -1.23 -41.90
CA MET A 46 -8.70 -0.64 -42.51
C MET A 46 -9.99 -0.97 -41.75
N ARG A 47 -10.50 0.06 -41.06
CA ARG A 47 -11.85 0.19 -40.48
C ARG A 47 -12.27 -0.87 -39.45
N GLY A 48 -11.80 -0.65 -38.22
CA GLY A 48 -12.46 -1.13 -37.00
C GLY A 48 -11.46 -1.54 -35.93
N ASN A 49 -10.97 -0.60 -35.14
CA ASN A 49 -10.08 -0.88 -34.00
C ASN A 49 -10.87 -1.40 -32.78
N ARG A 50 -11.76 -2.37 -33.00
CA ARG A 50 -12.56 -2.92 -31.90
C ARG A 50 -11.69 -3.89 -31.13
N TRP A 51 -11.75 -3.89 -29.81
CA TRP A 51 -11.09 -4.91 -29.00
C TRP A 51 -12.13 -5.87 -28.46
N SER A 52 -11.79 -7.15 -28.36
CA SER A 52 -12.67 -8.16 -27.76
C SER A 52 -11.90 -9.07 -26.83
N GLU A 53 -12.61 -9.67 -25.87
CA GLU A 53 -12.07 -10.77 -25.09
C GLU A 53 -11.68 -11.93 -26.02
N ALA A 54 -10.49 -12.49 -25.80
CA ALA A 54 -9.96 -13.54 -26.63
C ALA A 54 -10.64 -14.87 -26.32
N THR A 55 -11.20 -15.51 -27.34
CA THR A 55 -11.81 -16.84 -27.18
C THR A 55 -10.78 -17.96 -27.38
N GLU A 56 -11.10 -19.17 -26.91
CA GLU A 56 -10.31 -20.37 -27.19
C GLU A 56 -10.15 -20.62 -28.70
N GLU A 57 -11.20 -20.32 -29.48
CA GLU A 57 -11.17 -20.45 -30.94
C GLU A 57 -10.18 -19.48 -31.59
N ASP A 58 -10.10 -18.24 -31.10
CA ASP A 58 -9.15 -17.24 -31.61
C ASP A 58 -7.71 -17.66 -31.37
N GLU A 59 -7.43 -18.17 -30.17
CA GLU A 59 -6.14 -18.70 -29.77
C GLU A 59 -5.72 -19.91 -30.64
N MET A 60 -6.67 -20.76 -31.03
CA MET A 60 -6.46 -21.90 -31.92
C MET A 60 -6.23 -21.48 -33.39
N LYS A 61 -6.99 -20.50 -33.88
CA LYS A 61 -6.76 -19.90 -35.21
C LYS A 61 -5.37 -19.29 -35.31
N GLU A 62 -4.92 -18.60 -34.27
CA GLU A 62 -3.58 -18.00 -34.26
C GLU A 62 -2.47 -19.06 -34.25
N LEU A 63 -2.62 -20.13 -33.47
CA LEU A 63 -1.69 -21.25 -33.51
C LEU A 63 -1.58 -21.86 -34.92
N ALA A 64 -2.71 -21.99 -35.63
CA ALA A 64 -2.73 -22.47 -37.03
C ALA A 64 -1.95 -21.54 -37.97
N ARG A 65 -2.14 -20.21 -37.83
CA ARG A 65 -1.39 -19.20 -38.60
C ARG A 65 0.11 -19.30 -38.35
N LEU A 66 0.52 -19.39 -37.09
CA LEU A 66 1.93 -19.48 -36.70
C LEU A 66 2.59 -20.73 -37.30
N PHE A 67 1.95 -21.89 -37.26
CA PHE A 67 2.48 -23.09 -37.93
C PHE A 67 2.64 -22.91 -39.44
N LYS A 68 1.61 -22.38 -40.12
CA LYS A 68 1.66 -22.15 -41.58
C LYS A 68 2.77 -21.18 -41.98
N SER A 69 2.95 -20.10 -41.22
CA SER A 69 4.00 -19.09 -41.47
C SER A 69 5.42 -19.59 -41.17
N SER A 70 5.58 -20.49 -40.20
CA SER A 70 6.88 -21.12 -39.89
C SER A 70 7.33 -22.09 -40.99
N LEU A 71 6.38 -22.84 -41.56
CA LEU A 71 6.63 -23.79 -42.65
C LEU A 71 7.02 -23.08 -43.94
N SER A 72 6.36 -21.96 -44.28
CA SER A 72 6.65 -21.21 -45.52
C SER A 72 8.02 -20.53 -45.55
N LYS A 73 8.61 -20.22 -44.37
CA LYS A 73 9.94 -19.61 -44.26
C LYS A 73 11.10 -20.62 -44.30
N SER A 74 10.81 -21.91 -44.16
CA SER A 74 11.83 -22.98 -44.11
C SER A 74 12.29 -23.48 -45.49
N SER A 75 11.90 -22.84 -46.60
CA SER A 75 12.21 -23.28 -47.96
C SER A 75 13.66 -23.08 -48.44
N CYS A 76 14.60 -22.73 -47.55
CA CYS A 76 16.01 -22.70 -47.90
C CYS A 76 16.85 -23.59 -46.98
N ARG A 77 17.11 -24.80 -47.53
CA ARG A 77 18.12 -25.83 -47.19
C ARG A 77 17.60 -27.10 -46.51
N VAL A 78 17.34 -28.07 -47.40
CA VAL A 78 17.59 -29.51 -47.29
C VAL A 78 16.63 -30.33 -46.41
N ALA A 79 15.77 -31.08 -47.12
CA ALA A 79 15.31 -32.44 -46.80
C ALA A 79 15.17 -32.81 -45.32
N ALA A 80 14.12 -32.30 -44.68
CA ALA A 80 13.59 -32.86 -43.44
C ALA A 80 12.05 -32.78 -43.44
N GLU A 81 11.43 -33.31 -44.50
CA GLU A 81 9.99 -33.54 -44.58
C GLU A 81 9.52 -34.70 -43.67
N SER A 82 10.33 -35.16 -42.71
CA SER A 82 10.13 -36.45 -42.05
C SER A 82 10.09 -36.45 -40.51
N SER A 83 10.48 -35.39 -39.80
CA SER A 83 10.57 -35.44 -38.32
C SER A 83 9.53 -34.62 -37.55
N LEU A 84 8.75 -33.76 -38.23
CA LEU A 84 7.62 -33.03 -37.61
C LEU A 84 6.27 -33.29 -38.32
N VAL A 85 6.29 -33.99 -39.45
CA VAL A 85 5.15 -34.07 -40.40
C VAL A 85 4.76 -35.50 -40.80
N SER A 86 5.50 -36.54 -40.40
CA SER A 86 5.09 -37.94 -40.60
C SER A 86 4.36 -38.48 -39.36
N ASP A 87 3.47 -39.46 -39.56
CA ASP A 87 2.55 -40.11 -38.60
C ASP A 87 3.20 -40.80 -37.37
N SER A 88 4.41 -40.40 -36.98
CA SER A 88 5.12 -40.89 -35.79
C SER A 88 5.51 -39.74 -34.86
N LEU A 89 4.51 -39.07 -34.27
CA LEU A 89 4.68 -38.66 -32.87
C LEU A 89 4.64 -39.94 -32.03
N ASP A 90 5.73 -40.72 -32.10
CA ASP A 90 6.10 -41.61 -31.01
C ASP A 90 6.47 -40.70 -29.85
N VAL A 91 5.44 -40.42 -29.05
CA VAL A 91 5.61 -39.95 -27.69
C VAL A 91 6.42 -41.04 -27.01
N CYS A 92 7.74 -40.90 -27.00
CA CYS A 92 8.57 -41.79 -26.20
C CYS A 92 8.04 -41.67 -24.77
N PRO A 93 7.54 -42.77 -24.16
CA PRO A 93 7.07 -42.70 -22.80
C PRO A 93 8.27 -42.29 -21.95
N ALA A 94 8.18 -41.10 -21.36
CA ALA A 94 9.17 -40.62 -20.41
C ALA A 94 9.37 -41.72 -19.37
N LYS A 95 10.62 -42.15 -19.18
CA LYS A 95 11.01 -42.98 -18.04
C LYS A 95 10.93 -42.12 -16.78
N SER A 96 9.72 -41.82 -16.32
CA SER A 96 9.50 -41.25 -15.00
C SER A 96 8.21 -41.82 -14.41
N SER A 97 8.36 -42.37 -13.21
CA SER A 97 7.34 -43.08 -12.47
C SER A 97 6.32 -42.11 -11.85
N SER A 98 5.40 -41.62 -12.66
CA SER A 98 4.13 -41.04 -12.20
C SER A 98 3.13 -41.13 -13.36
N LYS A 99 1.89 -41.57 -13.08
CA LYS A 99 0.85 -41.92 -14.07
C LYS A 99 0.86 -40.99 -15.29
N PRO A 100 0.94 -41.51 -16.52
CA PRO A 100 1.00 -40.66 -17.70
C PRO A 100 -0.33 -39.93 -17.81
N LEU A 101 -0.34 -38.61 -17.62
CA LEU A 101 -1.34 -37.80 -18.30
C LEU A 101 -1.28 -38.25 -19.77
N ASP A 102 -2.44 -38.40 -20.40
CA ASP A 102 -2.59 -38.63 -21.83
C ASP A 102 -2.16 -37.38 -22.64
N LEU A 103 -0.99 -36.85 -22.33
CA LEU A 103 -0.40 -35.62 -22.84
C LEU A 103 -0.12 -35.77 -24.34
N GLY A 104 0.33 -36.96 -24.73
CA GLY A 104 0.50 -37.34 -26.12
C GLY A 104 -0.78 -37.22 -26.93
N ALA A 105 -1.89 -37.83 -26.48
CA ALA A 105 -3.15 -37.69 -27.22
C ALA A 105 -3.76 -36.29 -27.08
N LYS A 106 -3.58 -35.59 -25.96
CA LYS A 106 -3.99 -34.18 -25.81
C LYS A 106 -3.31 -33.28 -26.84
N ILE A 107 -1.99 -33.37 -26.98
CA ILE A 107 -1.23 -32.59 -27.98
C ILE A 107 -1.66 -33.00 -29.39
N LYS A 108 -1.78 -34.31 -29.68
CA LYS A 108 -2.28 -34.79 -30.99
C LYS A 108 -3.69 -34.27 -31.30
N SER A 109 -4.58 -34.29 -30.32
CA SER A 109 -5.96 -33.77 -30.43
C SER A 109 -5.97 -32.27 -30.68
N LEU A 110 -5.15 -31.52 -29.94
CA LEU A 110 -4.97 -30.08 -30.11
C LEU A 110 -4.46 -29.77 -31.53
N LEU A 111 -3.39 -30.44 -31.98
CA LEU A 111 -2.85 -30.26 -33.32
C LEU A 111 -3.87 -30.66 -34.41
N LYS A 112 -4.67 -31.70 -34.18
CA LYS A 112 -5.76 -32.09 -35.09
C LYS A 112 -6.82 -30.99 -35.20
N ARG A 113 -7.23 -30.39 -34.08
CA ARG A 113 -8.15 -29.23 -34.04
C ARG A 113 -7.56 -28.01 -34.74
N VAL A 114 -6.28 -27.71 -34.50
CA VAL A 114 -5.59 -26.59 -35.18
C VAL A 114 -5.62 -26.76 -36.70
N ARG A 115 -5.46 -27.98 -37.21
CA ARG A 115 -5.50 -28.29 -38.65
C ARG A 115 -6.87 -28.08 -39.31
N THR A 116 -7.97 -28.04 -38.55
CA THR A 116 -9.30 -27.81 -39.14
C THR A 116 -9.55 -26.35 -39.49
N TYR A 117 -8.74 -25.42 -38.97
CA TYR A 117 -8.87 -24.00 -39.25
C TYR A 117 -8.13 -23.63 -40.54
N GLN A 118 -8.89 -23.20 -41.56
CA GLN A 118 -8.33 -22.61 -42.77
C GLN A 118 -8.07 -21.13 -42.55
N THR A 119 -6.81 -20.70 -42.65
CA THR A 119 -6.42 -19.29 -42.47
C THR A 119 -5.99 -18.67 -43.80
N THR A 120 -6.68 -17.60 -44.19
CA THR A 120 -6.45 -16.82 -45.42
C THR A 120 -5.49 -15.65 -45.21
N GLU A 121 -5.40 -15.12 -43.98
CA GLU A 121 -4.60 -13.94 -43.62
C GLU A 121 -3.19 -14.31 -43.12
N SER A 122 -2.19 -13.47 -43.44
CA SER A 122 -0.77 -13.69 -43.10
C SER A 122 -0.26 -12.95 -41.87
N HIS A 123 -1.07 -12.06 -41.27
CA HIS A 123 -0.64 -11.20 -40.17
C HIS A 123 -0.88 -11.87 -38.81
N VAL A 124 0.17 -11.93 -37.99
CA VAL A 124 0.14 -12.42 -36.61
C VAL A 124 -0.63 -11.43 -35.74
N GLN A 125 -1.55 -11.92 -34.91
CA GLN A 125 -2.35 -11.07 -34.03
C GLN A 125 -1.81 -11.09 -32.59
N PRO A 126 -1.55 -9.92 -31.98
CA PRO A 126 -1.04 -9.86 -30.61
C PRO A 126 -2.15 -10.17 -29.59
N PHE A 127 -1.77 -10.81 -28.48
CA PHE A 127 -2.61 -10.98 -27.29
C PHE A 127 -2.13 -10.03 -26.20
N LEU A 128 -3.07 -9.30 -25.59
CA LEU A 128 -2.82 -8.43 -24.44
C LEU A 128 -3.50 -9.00 -23.20
N HIS A 129 -2.82 -8.94 -22.06
CA HIS A 129 -3.41 -9.28 -20.76
C HIS A 129 -3.76 -8.00 -20.00
N ILE A 130 -5.05 -7.73 -19.82
CA ILE A 130 -5.52 -6.63 -18.99
C ILE A 130 -5.71 -7.14 -17.57
N TRP A 131 -4.95 -6.54 -16.65
CA TRP A 131 -5.11 -6.70 -15.21
C TRP A 131 -5.90 -5.51 -14.67
N ASP A 132 -7.19 -5.70 -14.39
CA ASP A 132 -8.02 -4.76 -13.63
C ASP A 132 -7.81 -5.04 -12.14
N CYS A 133 -7.09 -4.16 -11.45
CA CYS A 133 -6.69 -4.38 -10.07
C CYS A 133 -7.71 -3.78 -9.12
N GLY A 134 -8.02 -4.47 -8.02
CA GLY A 134 -8.81 -3.91 -6.93
C GLY A 134 -8.18 -2.61 -6.42
N GLY A 135 -9.03 -1.63 -6.10
CA GLY A 135 -8.59 -0.34 -5.56
C GLY A 135 -8.72 -0.22 -4.05
N GLN A 136 -8.95 -1.34 -3.36
CA GLN A 136 -9.11 -1.41 -1.91
C GLN A 136 -7.77 -1.13 -1.22
N PRO A 137 -7.76 -0.37 -0.11
CA PRO A 137 -6.52 0.01 0.57
C PRO A 137 -5.58 -1.19 0.85
N VAL A 138 -6.13 -2.29 1.37
CA VAL A 138 -5.36 -3.53 1.65
C VAL A 138 -4.72 -4.14 0.40
N PHE A 139 -5.38 -4.05 -0.76
CA PHE A 139 -4.88 -4.64 -1.98
C PHE A 139 -3.79 -3.79 -2.62
N LEU A 140 -3.91 -2.45 -2.51
CA LEU A 140 -2.88 -1.52 -2.96
C LEU A 140 -1.52 -1.76 -2.28
N GLU A 141 -1.51 -2.24 -1.02
CA GLU A 141 -0.28 -2.63 -0.30
C GLU A 141 0.44 -3.83 -0.95
N ILE A 142 -0.30 -4.71 -1.62
CA ILE A 142 0.19 -6.01 -2.10
C ILE A 142 0.58 -5.93 -3.57
N LEU A 143 -0.13 -5.12 -4.35
CA LEU A 143 0.08 -4.91 -5.78
C LEU A 143 1.53 -4.73 -6.24
N PRO A 144 2.44 -4.07 -5.48
CA PRO A 144 3.85 -4.00 -5.85
C PRO A 144 4.51 -5.37 -6.12
N ALA A 145 4.04 -6.45 -5.48
CA ALA A 145 4.57 -7.81 -5.70
C ALA A 145 4.20 -8.43 -7.06
N PHE A 146 3.28 -7.81 -7.81
CA PHE A 146 2.80 -8.30 -9.11
C PHE A 146 3.25 -7.41 -10.28
N LEU A 147 4.02 -6.34 -10.02
CA LEU A 147 4.48 -5.45 -11.07
C LEU A 147 5.51 -6.14 -11.97
N THR A 148 5.46 -5.91 -13.28
CA THR A 148 6.46 -6.45 -14.22
C THR A 148 6.88 -5.37 -15.22
N PRO A 149 8.12 -5.39 -15.72
CA PRO A 149 8.66 -4.31 -16.55
C PRO A 149 8.00 -4.20 -17.94
N ARG A 150 7.48 -5.30 -18.50
CA ARG A 150 6.84 -5.33 -19.83
C ARG A 150 5.35 -4.96 -19.76
N THR A 151 5.04 -3.87 -19.05
CA THR A 151 3.66 -3.49 -18.74
C THR A 151 3.38 -2.03 -19.10
N MET A 152 2.24 -1.79 -19.75
CA MET A 152 1.62 -0.47 -19.79
C MET A 152 0.71 -0.31 -18.57
N PHE A 153 0.91 0.77 -17.83
CA PHE A 153 0.14 1.15 -16.67
C PHE A 153 -0.84 2.26 -17.05
N LEU A 154 -2.11 2.07 -16.69
CA LEU A 154 -3.12 3.11 -16.73
C LEU A 154 -3.48 3.41 -15.27
N LEU A 155 -3.10 4.60 -14.79
CA LEU A 155 -3.34 5.03 -13.42
C LEU A 155 -4.57 5.96 -13.39
N LEU A 156 -5.66 5.45 -12.82
CA LEU A 156 -6.96 6.08 -12.87
C LEU A 156 -7.27 6.88 -11.61
N PHE A 157 -7.93 8.01 -11.81
CA PHE A 157 -8.54 8.83 -10.77
C PHE A 157 -9.95 9.27 -11.18
N ASP A 158 -10.71 9.77 -10.21
CA ASP A 158 -12.01 10.38 -10.44
C ASP A 158 -11.81 11.88 -10.68
N ALA A 159 -11.94 12.34 -11.92
CA ALA A 159 -11.61 13.73 -12.26
C ALA A 159 -12.65 14.75 -11.77
N SER A 160 -13.84 14.29 -11.37
CA SER A 160 -14.91 15.16 -10.87
C SER A 160 -14.77 15.46 -9.37
N LYS A 161 -13.67 15.08 -8.73
CA LYS A 161 -13.43 15.25 -7.30
C LYS A 161 -12.18 16.08 -7.06
N ASP A 162 -12.11 16.75 -5.92
CA ASP A 162 -10.89 17.43 -5.50
C ASP A 162 -9.78 16.40 -5.25
N PHE A 163 -8.62 16.63 -5.86
CA PHE A 163 -7.45 15.76 -5.79
C PHE A 163 -6.80 15.77 -4.41
N LYS A 164 -6.96 16.87 -3.67
CA LYS A 164 -6.41 17.05 -2.32
C LYS A 164 -7.28 16.40 -1.25
N GLU A 165 -8.53 16.05 -1.59
CA GLU A 165 -9.39 15.32 -0.67
C GLU A 165 -8.91 13.90 -0.44
N ARG A 166 -9.15 13.44 0.79
CA ARG A 166 -8.90 12.07 1.20
C ARG A 166 -9.84 11.14 0.47
N TRP A 167 -9.29 10.08 -0.13
CA TRP A 167 -10.13 9.17 -0.91
C TRP A 167 -10.82 8.13 -0.02
N GLN A 168 -12.02 7.73 -0.43
CA GLN A 168 -12.81 6.68 0.21
C GLN A 168 -13.05 5.53 -0.77
N SER A 169 -12.81 4.30 -0.33
CA SER A 169 -13.10 3.13 -1.15
C SER A 169 -14.59 3.04 -1.45
N ARG A 170 -14.97 3.04 -2.72
CA ARG A 170 -16.35 2.83 -3.18
C ARG A 170 -16.49 1.50 -3.91
N GLN A 171 -17.46 0.69 -3.52
CA GLN A 171 -17.74 -0.61 -4.14
C GLN A 171 -19.20 -0.69 -4.59
N ASN A 172 -19.43 -0.92 -5.88
CA ASN A 172 -20.74 -1.24 -6.43
C ASN A 172 -20.97 -2.76 -6.33
N THR A 173 -22.03 -3.17 -5.66
CA THR A 173 -22.41 -4.58 -5.49
C THR A 173 -23.31 -5.08 -6.62
N PRO A 174 -23.43 -6.41 -6.82
CA PRO A 174 -24.27 -6.98 -7.87
C PRO A 174 -25.75 -6.61 -7.78
N ASP A 175 -26.26 -6.33 -6.58
CA ASP A 175 -27.64 -5.88 -6.33
C ASP A 175 -27.83 -4.35 -6.53
N GLY A 176 -26.83 -3.67 -7.09
CA GLY A 176 -26.90 -2.24 -7.42
C GLY A 176 -26.69 -1.29 -6.23
N LYS A 177 -26.35 -1.82 -5.03
CA LYS A 177 -26.00 -0.98 -3.87
C LYS A 177 -24.56 -0.47 -3.99
N VAL A 178 -24.30 0.63 -3.29
CA VAL A 178 -22.96 1.20 -3.16
C VAL A 178 -22.51 1.07 -1.71
N LEU A 179 -21.44 0.32 -1.49
CA LEU A 179 -20.77 0.19 -0.21
C LEU A 179 -19.59 1.16 -0.15
N PHE A 180 -19.55 1.93 0.93
CA PHE A 180 -18.42 2.80 1.24
C PHE A 180 -17.53 2.11 2.29
N GLY A 181 -16.23 2.08 1.99
CA GLY A 181 -15.18 1.61 2.88
C GLY A 181 -14.65 2.75 3.77
N GLU A 182 -13.48 2.51 4.36
CA GLU A 182 -12.79 3.53 5.15
C GLU A 182 -12.32 4.72 4.29
N VAL A 183 -12.29 5.91 4.90
CA VAL A 183 -11.63 7.09 4.38
C VAL A 183 -10.17 7.02 4.78
N VAL A 184 -9.26 6.83 3.83
CA VAL A 184 -7.84 6.66 4.14
C VAL A 184 -7.16 8.00 4.42
N ASN A 185 -6.02 7.99 5.13
CA ASN A 185 -5.24 9.20 5.45
C ASN A 185 -4.31 9.63 4.31
N GLU A 186 -4.84 9.60 3.09
CA GLU A 186 -4.10 9.83 1.86
C GLU A 186 -5.02 10.53 0.87
N SER A 187 -4.52 11.60 0.23
CA SER A 187 -5.26 12.29 -0.83
C SER A 187 -5.18 11.52 -2.16
N THR A 188 -6.06 11.85 -3.11
CA THR A 188 -5.95 11.28 -4.47
C THR A 188 -4.61 11.66 -5.11
N SER A 189 -4.13 12.89 -4.90
CA SER A 189 -2.81 13.33 -5.38
C SER A 189 -1.67 12.52 -4.78
N ASP A 190 -1.70 12.23 -3.48
CA ASP A 190 -0.66 11.44 -2.82
C ASP A 190 -0.63 10.02 -3.38
N LEU A 191 -1.79 9.38 -3.51
CA LEU A 191 -1.90 8.03 -4.08
C LEU A 191 -1.31 8.00 -5.50
N MET A 192 -1.67 8.97 -6.35
CA MET A 192 -1.19 9.03 -7.71
C MET A 192 0.33 9.23 -7.78
N ALA A 193 0.86 10.19 -7.04
CA ALA A 193 2.29 10.47 -7.01
C ALA A 193 3.09 9.26 -6.47
N LYS A 194 2.60 8.60 -5.42
CA LYS A 194 3.18 7.37 -4.88
C LYS A 194 3.25 6.25 -5.91
N TRP A 195 2.20 6.02 -6.71
CA TRP A 195 2.21 5.01 -7.77
C TRP A 195 3.15 5.35 -8.92
N MET A 196 3.18 6.61 -9.37
CA MET A 196 4.15 7.06 -10.40
C MET A 196 5.59 6.83 -9.94
N SER A 197 5.91 7.29 -8.73
CA SER A 197 7.20 7.11 -8.06
C SER A 197 7.60 5.63 -7.94
N THR A 198 6.64 4.79 -7.57
CA THR A 198 6.81 3.34 -7.36
C THR A 198 7.14 2.61 -8.65
N ILE A 199 6.32 2.82 -9.69
CA ILE A 199 6.54 2.22 -11.00
C ILE A 199 7.90 2.64 -11.55
N HIS A 200 8.25 3.92 -11.41
CA HIS A 200 9.56 4.41 -11.81
C HIS A 200 10.69 3.72 -11.05
N SER A 201 10.67 3.79 -9.72
CA SER A 201 11.77 3.30 -8.88
C SER A 201 12.00 1.79 -9.03
N TYR A 202 10.94 1.01 -9.20
CA TYR A 202 11.05 -0.46 -9.29
C TYR A 202 11.30 -0.98 -10.70
N LEU A 203 10.76 -0.34 -11.73
CA LEU A 203 10.75 -0.90 -13.09
C LEU A 203 11.60 -0.12 -14.09
N VAL A 204 11.90 1.16 -13.84
CA VAL A 204 12.74 1.97 -14.72
C VAL A 204 14.20 1.84 -14.31
N LYS A 205 14.99 1.16 -15.15
CA LYS A 205 16.44 1.04 -14.96
C LYS A 205 17.14 2.15 -15.72
N HIS A 206 17.94 2.96 -15.02
CA HIS A 206 18.88 3.85 -15.69
C HIS A 206 19.97 2.98 -16.36
N LYS A 207 20.18 3.18 -17.66
CA LYS A 207 21.32 2.60 -18.39
C LYS A 207 22.62 3.11 -17.75
N LYS A 208 23.15 2.41 -16.77
CA LYS A 208 24.59 2.44 -16.52
C LYS A 208 25.22 1.53 -17.56
N ASP A 209 26.34 1.98 -18.12
CA ASP A 209 27.19 1.29 -19.09
C ASP A 209 27.63 -0.11 -18.60
N ASP A 210 26.72 -1.06 -18.54
CA ASP A 210 27.07 -2.46 -18.31
C ASP A 210 26.97 -3.18 -19.66
N SER A 211 28.13 -3.29 -20.30
CA SER A 211 28.39 -3.97 -21.57
C SER A 211 28.13 -5.50 -21.52
N ARG A 212 27.40 -5.98 -20.52
CA ARG A 212 27.16 -7.40 -20.27
C ARG A 212 25.67 -7.70 -20.40
N SER A 213 25.14 -7.55 -21.61
CA SER A 213 23.91 -8.25 -21.98
C SER A 213 24.17 -9.76 -21.90
N SER A 214 23.25 -10.52 -21.28
CA SER A 214 23.46 -11.97 -21.11
C SER A 214 23.59 -12.69 -22.45
N TYR A 215 24.45 -13.73 -22.52
CA TYR A 215 24.59 -14.60 -23.70
C TYR A 215 23.23 -15.13 -24.21
N PHE A 216 22.25 -15.30 -23.31
CA PHE A 216 20.91 -15.78 -23.63
C PHE A 216 20.04 -14.70 -24.29
N VAL A 217 20.09 -13.45 -23.80
CA VAL A 217 19.44 -12.28 -24.40
C VAL A 217 19.96 -12.03 -25.82
N ILE A 218 21.28 -12.18 -25.99
CA ILE A 218 21.96 -12.11 -27.29
C ILE A 218 21.55 -13.29 -28.20
N LYS A 219 21.50 -14.53 -27.67
CA LYS A 219 21.13 -15.73 -28.43
C LYS A 219 19.68 -15.71 -28.95
N HIS A 220 18.77 -15.07 -28.22
CA HIS A 220 17.34 -15.04 -28.55
C HIS A 220 16.81 -13.68 -29.04
N ASN A 221 17.68 -12.66 -29.23
CA ASN A 221 17.30 -11.31 -29.66
C ASN A 221 16.14 -10.70 -28.84
N ILE A 222 16.12 -10.96 -27.54
CA ILE A 222 15.12 -10.39 -26.64
C ILE A 222 15.57 -8.98 -26.32
N ASP A 223 14.91 -7.96 -26.89
CA ASP A 223 15.25 -6.58 -26.56
C ASP A 223 14.97 -6.30 -25.07
N ASP A 224 16.01 -5.91 -24.35
CA ASP A 224 16.02 -5.60 -22.91
C ASP A 224 15.66 -4.13 -22.65
N THR A 225 15.30 -3.38 -23.70
CA THR A 225 15.04 -1.93 -23.63
C THR A 225 13.57 -1.55 -23.41
N SER A 226 12.64 -2.51 -23.26
CA SER A 226 11.23 -2.16 -23.10
C SER A 226 10.93 -1.64 -21.69
N SER A 227 11.07 -0.33 -21.51
CA SER A 227 10.65 0.37 -20.30
C SER A 227 9.12 0.36 -20.17
N PRO A 228 8.59 0.36 -18.94
CA PRO A 228 7.15 0.54 -18.72
C PRO A 228 6.68 1.88 -19.30
N SER A 229 5.40 1.94 -19.66
CA SER A 229 4.73 3.18 -20.09
C SER A 229 3.56 3.48 -19.18
N LEU A 230 3.38 4.74 -18.77
CA LEU A 230 2.34 5.15 -17.84
C LEU A 230 1.45 6.24 -18.45
N TYR A 231 0.13 6.06 -18.37
CA TYR A 231 -0.85 7.11 -18.64
C TYR A 231 -1.65 7.38 -17.37
N CYS A 232 -1.91 8.66 -17.10
CA CYS A 232 -2.84 9.05 -16.06
C CYS A 232 -4.22 9.29 -16.68
N ILE A 233 -5.25 8.64 -16.15
CA ILE A 233 -6.59 8.67 -16.74
C ILE A 233 -7.58 9.23 -15.72
N GLY A 234 -8.10 10.42 -15.98
CA GLY A 234 -9.22 10.98 -15.24
C GLY A 234 -10.53 10.45 -15.80
N THR A 235 -11.31 9.77 -14.99
CA THR A 235 -12.66 9.31 -15.37
C THR A 235 -13.73 10.34 -14.98
N ARG A 236 -14.97 10.12 -15.41
CA ARG A 236 -16.11 11.04 -15.25
C ARG A 236 -15.95 12.37 -15.99
N GLY A 237 -15.34 12.32 -17.18
CA GLY A 237 -15.24 13.49 -18.07
C GLY A 237 -16.60 14.10 -18.45
N ASP A 238 -17.70 13.35 -18.33
CA ASP A 238 -19.08 13.81 -18.53
C ASP A 238 -19.54 14.84 -17.47
N MET A 239 -18.92 14.81 -16.29
CA MET A 239 -19.26 15.70 -15.16
C MET A 239 -18.48 17.01 -15.17
N LEU A 240 -17.60 17.20 -16.17
CA LEU A 240 -16.65 18.31 -16.23
C LEU A 240 -16.84 19.07 -17.53
N ASP A 241 -16.80 20.40 -17.46
CA ASP A 241 -16.66 21.24 -18.65
C ASP A 241 -15.21 21.25 -19.18
N GLU A 242 -14.98 21.87 -20.34
CA GLU A 242 -13.66 21.90 -20.98
C GLU A 242 -12.60 22.71 -20.19
N ALA A 243 -13.00 23.67 -19.37
CA ALA A 243 -12.09 24.41 -18.50
C ALA A 243 -11.67 23.53 -17.30
N GLU A 244 -12.63 22.85 -16.68
CA GLU A 244 -12.41 21.93 -15.56
C GLU A 244 -11.55 20.73 -15.99
N LYS A 245 -11.78 20.14 -17.18
CA LYS A 245 -10.92 19.07 -17.73
C LYS A 245 -9.47 19.53 -17.89
N LYS A 246 -9.25 20.75 -18.38
CA LYS A 246 -7.90 21.32 -18.53
C LYS A 246 -7.24 21.56 -17.18
N GLU A 247 -8.00 21.99 -16.20
CA GLU A 247 -7.51 22.20 -14.84
C GLU A 247 -7.13 20.87 -14.17
N ALA A 248 -8.00 19.86 -14.22
CA ALA A 248 -7.71 18.50 -13.74
C ALA A 248 -6.44 17.93 -14.39
N LYS A 249 -6.26 18.13 -15.70
CA LYS A 249 -5.05 17.73 -16.42
C LYS A 249 -3.81 18.44 -15.89
N LYS A 250 -3.86 19.76 -15.70
CA LYS A 250 -2.74 20.55 -15.14
C LYS A 250 -2.37 20.13 -13.72
N GLN A 251 -3.36 19.85 -12.88
CA GLN A 251 -3.14 19.41 -11.51
C GLN A 251 -2.38 18.09 -11.43
N ILE A 252 -2.65 17.15 -12.33
CA ILE A 252 -1.86 15.91 -12.41
C ILE A 252 -0.47 16.16 -13.01
N GLN A 253 -0.36 17.03 -14.02
CA GLN A 253 0.93 17.39 -14.62
C GLN A 253 1.89 18.00 -13.60
N SER A 254 1.41 18.86 -12.71
CA SER A 254 2.25 19.49 -11.68
C SER A 254 2.76 18.52 -10.62
N LEU A 255 2.12 17.36 -10.43
CA LEU A 255 2.62 16.33 -9.48
C LEU A 255 3.94 15.71 -9.91
N TYR A 256 4.18 15.62 -11.23
CA TYR A 256 5.37 14.99 -11.80
C TYR A 256 6.28 15.96 -12.56
N GLU A 257 5.92 17.24 -12.62
CA GLU A 257 6.79 18.29 -13.16
C GLU A 257 8.10 18.35 -12.35
N GLU A 258 9.23 18.42 -13.04
CA GLU A 258 10.59 18.42 -12.45
C GLU A 258 10.92 17.19 -11.56
N LYS A 259 10.13 16.11 -11.63
CA LYS A 259 10.42 14.86 -10.92
C LYS A 259 11.23 13.92 -11.80
N GLU A 260 12.11 13.11 -11.18
CA GLU A 260 12.90 12.09 -11.89
C GLU A 260 12.04 11.09 -12.69
N PHE A 261 10.79 10.90 -12.27
CA PHE A 261 9.84 9.99 -12.92
C PHE A 261 8.98 10.61 -14.01
N SER A 262 9.18 11.88 -14.39
CA SER A 262 8.38 12.56 -15.43
C SER A 262 8.38 11.80 -16.76
N ASP A 263 9.53 11.25 -17.15
CA ASP A 263 9.75 10.61 -18.47
C ASP A 263 8.95 9.29 -18.64
N LEU A 264 8.51 8.72 -17.52
CA LEU A 264 7.65 7.53 -17.48
C LEU A 264 6.22 7.87 -17.95
N ILE A 265 5.72 9.07 -17.63
CA ILE A 265 4.36 9.50 -17.94
C ILE A 265 4.29 9.94 -19.41
N LYS A 266 3.38 9.33 -20.17
CA LYS A 266 3.19 9.64 -21.60
C LYS A 266 2.17 10.73 -21.83
N ASP A 267 1.05 10.69 -21.11
CA ASP A 267 0.04 11.75 -21.14
C ASP A 267 -0.92 11.62 -19.95
N VAL A 268 -1.70 12.68 -19.74
CA VAL A 268 -2.87 12.74 -18.88
C VAL A 268 -4.10 12.92 -19.76
N LEU A 269 -5.05 11.98 -19.68
CA LEU A 269 -6.29 12.00 -20.46
C LEU A 269 -7.49 12.08 -19.54
N ILE A 270 -8.43 12.98 -19.81
CA ILE A 270 -9.71 13.04 -19.11
C ILE A 270 -10.77 12.44 -20.03
N ILE A 271 -11.44 11.39 -19.58
CA ILE A 271 -12.30 10.52 -20.40
C ILE A 271 -13.74 10.55 -19.88
N ASP A 272 -14.67 10.79 -20.80
CA ASP A 272 -16.10 10.51 -20.66
C ASP A 272 -16.41 9.06 -21.07
N ASN A 273 -16.42 8.16 -20.10
CA ASN A 273 -16.78 6.75 -20.32
C ASN A 273 -18.25 6.54 -20.72
N THR A 274 -19.15 7.52 -20.56
CA THR A 274 -20.57 7.39 -20.91
C THR A 274 -20.81 7.41 -22.42
N THR A 275 -19.82 7.87 -23.19
CA THR A 275 -19.84 7.89 -24.65
C THR A 275 -19.32 6.60 -25.29
N SER A 276 -18.83 5.67 -24.46
CA SER A 276 -18.27 4.37 -24.87
C SER A 276 -19.19 3.60 -25.82
N GLY A 277 -18.64 3.14 -26.94
CA GLY A 277 -19.37 2.35 -27.94
C GLY A 277 -20.34 3.14 -28.82
N LYS A 278 -20.33 4.49 -28.77
CA LYS A 278 -21.21 5.35 -29.60
C LYS A 278 -20.62 5.73 -30.97
N GLY A 279 -19.62 4.98 -31.46
CA GLY A 279 -18.99 5.20 -32.77
C GLY A 279 -18.34 6.59 -32.86
N GLU A 280 -18.68 7.37 -33.88
CA GLU A 280 -18.11 8.72 -34.10
C GLU A 280 -18.40 9.72 -32.96
N ARG A 281 -19.38 9.42 -32.08
CA ARG A 281 -19.70 10.23 -30.90
C ARG A 281 -18.97 9.79 -29.63
N GLU A 282 -18.11 8.79 -29.72
CA GLU A 282 -17.27 8.36 -28.60
C GLU A 282 -16.21 9.42 -28.30
N ASP A 283 -15.87 9.58 -27.02
CA ASP A 283 -14.82 10.49 -26.56
C ASP A 283 -13.50 10.21 -27.33
N PRO A 284 -12.92 11.23 -27.99
CA PRO A 284 -11.71 11.05 -28.79
C PRO A 284 -10.52 10.56 -27.96
N ASN A 285 -10.46 10.82 -26.65
CA ASN A 285 -9.40 10.34 -25.77
C ASN A 285 -9.45 8.81 -25.59
N ILE A 286 -10.62 8.17 -25.69
CA ILE A 286 -10.73 6.70 -25.68
C ILE A 286 -10.08 6.14 -26.95
N THR A 287 -10.37 6.74 -28.11
CA THR A 287 -9.79 6.34 -29.39
C THR A 287 -8.28 6.56 -29.42
N LEU A 288 -7.80 7.70 -28.89
CA LEU A 288 -6.37 7.99 -28.73
C LEU A 288 -5.70 6.93 -27.86
N LEU A 289 -6.31 6.56 -26.74
CA LEU A 289 -5.79 5.55 -25.83
C LEU A 289 -5.69 4.16 -26.50
N ARG A 290 -6.68 3.75 -27.29
CA ARG A 290 -6.59 2.51 -28.09
C ARG A 290 -5.38 2.55 -29.04
N GLY A 291 -5.20 3.66 -29.76
CA GLY A 291 -4.04 3.85 -30.65
C GLY A 291 -2.69 3.83 -29.91
N ALA A 292 -2.63 4.38 -28.69
CA ALA A 292 -1.44 4.32 -27.84
C ALA A 292 -1.11 2.88 -27.41
N ILE A 293 -2.12 2.09 -27.07
CA ILE A 293 -1.97 0.66 -26.73
C ILE A 293 -1.46 -0.12 -27.95
N ASP A 294 -2.03 0.11 -29.14
CA ASP A 294 -1.57 -0.53 -30.39
C ASP A 294 -0.11 -0.19 -30.68
N SER A 295 0.28 1.08 -30.54
CA SER A 295 1.68 1.52 -30.69
C SER A 295 2.62 0.84 -29.69
N PHE A 296 2.18 0.70 -28.44
CA PHE A 296 2.96 0.05 -27.40
C PHE A 296 3.16 -1.45 -27.67
N ILE A 297 2.13 -2.15 -28.14
CA ILE A 297 2.23 -3.57 -28.51
C ILE A 297 3.26 -3.79 -29.61
N ASN A 298 3.27 -2.93 -30.62
CA ASN A 298 4.26 -3.00 -31.69
C ASN A 298 5.70 -2.84 -31.18
N LYS A 299 5.91 -2.00 -30.15
CA LYS A 299 7.21 -1.85 -29.49
C LYS A 299 7.60 -3.05 -28.61
N LEU A 300 6.62 -3.77 -28.05
CA LEU A 300 6.86 -4.94 -27.19
C LEU A 300 7.04 -6.26 -27.95
N THR A 301 7.02 -6.24 -29.29
CA THR A 301 7.03 -7.48 -30.08
C THR A 301 8.37 -8.24 -29.92
N VAL A 302 8.34 -9.34 -29.18
CA VAL A 302 9.47 -10.26 -29.03
C VAL A 302 9.30 -11.45 -29.97
N LYS A 303 10.31 -11.74 -30.80
CA LYS A 303 10.32 -12.96 -31.62
C LYS A 303 10.52 -14.17 -30.71
N THR A 304 9.50 -15.03 -30.63
CA THR A 304 9.56 -16.26 -29.84
C THR A 304 9.38 -17.50 -30.73
N PRO A 305 9.95 -18.66 -30.35
CA PRO A 305 9.69 -19.91 -31.03
C PRO A 305 8.20 -20.28 -30.98
N VAL A 306 7.63 -20.79 -32.09
CA VAL A 306 6.23 -21.24 -32.14
C VAL A 306 5.93 -22.31 -31.08
N ASN A 307 6.93 -23.13 -30.74
CA ASN A 307 6.85 -24.14 -29.70
C ASN A 307 6.52 -23.55 -28.31
N TRP A 308 6.92 -22.32 -28.01
CA TRP A 308 6.56 -21.66 -26.74
C TRP A 308 5.06 -21.35 -26.70
N PHE A 309 4.50 -20.92 -27.84
CA PHE A 309 3.06 -20.69 -27.95
C PHE A 309 2.28 -22.00 -27.87
N LEU A 310 2.74 -23.07 -28.53
CA LEU A 310 2.15 -24.41 -28.37
C LEU A 310 2.18 -24.87 -26.91
N PHE A 311 3.33 -24.73 -26.24
CA PHE A 311 3.49 -25.05 -24.83
C PHE A 311 2.47 -24.32 -23.95
N ARG A 312 2.33 -23.01 -24.11
CA ARG A 312 1.31 -22.22 -23.41
C ARG A 312 -0.11 -22.76 -23.67
N LYS A 313 -0.44 -23.09 -24.91
CA LYS A 313 -1.78 -23.61 -25.26
C LYS A 313 -2.07 -24.94 -24.58
N VAL A 314 -1.09 -25.84 -24.54
CA VAL A 314 -1.22 -27.12 -23.86
C VAL A 314 -1.44 -26.92 -22.35
N LEU A 315 -0.74 -25.96 -21.73
CA LEU A 315 -0.98 -25.62 -20.32
C LEU A 315 -2.41 -25.13 -20.07
N GLN A 316 -2.95 -24.27 -20.92
CA GLN A 316 -4.34 -23.76 -20.81
C GLN A 316 -5.38 -24.89 -20.92
N GLU A 317 -5.14 -25.87 -21.80
CA GLU A 317 -6.02 -27.04 -22.02
C GLU A 317 -6.00 -28.07 -20.88
N LEU A 318 -5.10 -27.92 -19.89
CA LEU A 318 -5.15 -28.74 -18.68
C LEU A 318 -6.37 -28.40 -17.82
N LYS A 319 -6.88 -27.16 -17.91
CA LYS A 319 -7.97 -26.63 -17.05
C LYS A 319 -7.66 -26.82 -15.55
N GLN A 320 -6.39 -26.69 -15.20
CA GLN A 320 -5.88 -26.75 -13.83
C GLN A 320 -5.33 -25.40 -13.40
N ASN A 321 -5.44 -25.09 -12.11
CA ASN A 321 -4.95 -23.82 -11.56
C ASN A 321 -3.44 -23.86 -11.26
N VAL A 322 -2.92 -25.03 -10.88
CA VAL A 322 -1.52 -25.24 -10.50
C VAL A 322 -1.07 -26.59 -11.02
N ILE A 323 0.17 -26.67 -11.52
CA ILE A 323 0.85 -27.92 -11.87
C ILE A 323 2.23 -27.97 -11.21
N SER A 324 2.84 -29.15 -11.19
CA SER A 324 4.24 -29.27 -10.77
C SER A 324 5.21 -28.76 -11.85
N LEU A 325 6.40 -28.32 -11.42
CA LEU A 325 7.48 -27.95 -12.34
C LEU A 325 7.90 -29.14 -13.21
N SER A 326 7.90 -30.36 -12.66
CA SER A 326 8.22 -31.58 -13.41
C SER A 326 7.21 -31.85 -14.53
N GLU A 327 5.91 -31.64 -14.28
CA GLU A 327 4.89 -31.71 -15.33
C GLU A 327 5.09 -30.61 -16.37
N ALA A 328 5.38 -29.38 -15.96
CA ALA A 328 5.69 -28.30 -16.89
C ALA A 328 6.88 -28.64 -17.79
N ILE A 329 7.94 -29.25 -17.23
CA ILE A 329 9.11 -29.71 -18.00
C ILE A 329 8.71 -30.79 -19.00
N ALA A 330 7.97 -31.81 -18.58
CA ALA A 330 7.51 -32.88 -19.47
C ALA A 330 6.63 -32.36 -20.61
N ILE A 331 5.77 -31.37 -20.33
CA ILE A 331 4.95 -30.69 -21.35
C ILE A 331 5.84 -29.90 -22.30
N GLY A 332 6.84 -29.19 -21.78
CA GLY A 332 7.83 -28.48 -22.60
C GLY A 332 8.56 -29.42 -23.56
N GLU A 333 9.07 -30.54 -23.06
CA GLU A 333 9.73 -31.55 -23.88
C GLU A 333 8.80 -32.12 -24.97
N ALA A 334 7.55 -32.41 -24.61
CA ALA A 334 6.53 -32.86 -25.56
C ALA A 334 6.17 -31.79 -26.62
N CYS A 335 6.40 -30.51 -26.33
CA CYS A 335 6.31 -29.39 -27.27
C CYS A 335 7.66 -29.05 -27.94
N HIS A 336 8.68 -29.92 -27.83
CA HIS A 336 10.02 -29.71 -28.37
C HIS A 336 10.74 -28.47 -27.82
N ILE A 337 10.57 -28.19 -26.52
CA ILE A 337 11.37 -27.25 -25.74
C ILE A 337 12.35 -28.06 -24.89
N PRO A 338 13.66 -27.81 -24.96
CA PRO A 338 14.62 -28.51 -24.11
C PRO A 338 14.28 -28.34 -22.62
N ALA A 339 14.38 -29.40 -21.81
CA ALA A 339 14.03 -29.35 -20.38
C ALA A 339 14.70 -28.20 -19.61
N GLY A 340 15.97 -27.91 -19.90
CA GLY A 340 16.71 -26.81 -19.29
C GLY A 340 16.22 -25.41 -19.69
N GLU A 341 15.48 -25.28 -20.80
CA GLU A 341 14.91 -24.01 -21.27
C GLU A 341 13.51 -23.75 -20.71
N VAL A 342 12.77 -24.78 -20.27
CA VAL A 342 11.40 -24.62 -19.76
C VAL A 342 11.28 -23.58 -18.63
N PRO A 343 12.15 -23.56 -17.60
CA PRO A 343 12.11 -22.51 -16.58
C PRO A 343 12.26 -21.08 -17.14
N VAL A 344 13.00 -20.92 -18.24
CA VAL A 344 13.15 -19.62 -18.93
C VAL A 344 11.84 -19.24 -19.63
N VAL A 345 11.17 -20.19 -20.28
CA VAL A 345 9.86 -19.98 -20.90
C VAL A 345 8.80 -19.62 -19.85
N LEU A 346 8.83 -20.29 -18.69
CA LEU A 346 7.95 -19.96 -17.56
C LEU A 346 8.21 -18.55 -17.03
N LYS A 347 9.48 -18.14 -16.89
CA LYS A 347 9.85 -16.77 -16.51
C LYS A 347 9.32 -15.74 -17.51
N PHE A 348 9.47 -16.03 -18.81
CA PHE A 348 8.95 -15.16 -19.87
C PHE A 348 7.42 -14.96 -19.73
N TYR A 349 6.66 -16.04 -19.51
CA TYR A 349 5.22 -15.93 -19.30
C TYR A 349 4.83 -15.33 -17.95
N HIS A 350 5.69 -15.45 -16.93
CA HIS A 350 5.52 -14.74 -15.66
C HIS A 350 5.66 -13.23 -15.82
N GLU A 351 6.67 -12.76 -16.57
CA GLU A 351 6.87 -11.33 -16.85
C GLU A 351 5.71 -10.74 -17.67
N LEU A 352 5.05 -11.55 -18.51
CA LEU A 352 3.85 -11.16 -19.26
C LEU A 352 2.55 -11.25 -18.43
N GLY A 353 2.60 -11.74 -17.19
CA GLY A 353 1.43 -11.93 -16.34
C GLY A 353 0.46 -13.02 -16.83
N VAL A 354 0.93 -13.96 -17.67
CA VAL A 354 0.12 -15.07 -18.20
C VAL A 354 -0.03 -16.19 -17.18
N LEU A 355 1.04 -16.47 -16.43
CA LEU A 355 1.12 -17.47 -15.37
C LEU A 355 2.01 -16.92 -14.25
N LEU A 356 2.08 -17.59 -13.10
CA LEU A 356 2.98 -17.20 -12.01
C LEU A 356 3.96 -18.33 -11.66
N SER A 357 5.24 -17.98 -11.57
CA SER A 357 6.31 -18.90 -11.17
C SER A 357 7.25 -18.20 -10.20
N TYR A 358 7.42 -18.78 -9.01
CA TYR A 358 8.23 -18.20 -7.94
C TYR A 358 9.39 -19.13 -7.57
N PRO A 359 10.46 -19.18 -8.38
CA PRO A 359 11.56 -20.13 -8.19
C PRO A 359 12.42 -19.87 -6.94
N LYS A 360 12.18 -18.79 -6.19
CA LYS A 360 12.92 -18.42 -4.98
C LYS A 360 12.17 -18.70 -3.68
N ILE A 361 10.91 -19.12 -3.76
CA ILE A 361 10.08 -19.50 -2.61
C ILE A 361 10.11 -21.03 -2.51
N LYS A 362 10.61 -21.59 -1.42
CA LYS A 362 10.97 -23.02 -1.30
C LYS A 362 9.79 -23.92 -1.64
N SER A 363 8.62 -23.67 -1.05
CA SER A 363 7.39 -24.45 -1.32
C SER A 363 6.85 -24.28 -2.75
N LEU A 364 7.02 -23.10 -3.35
CA LEU A 364 6.55 -22.80 -4.70
C LEU A 364 7.56 -23.11 -5.80
N THR A 365 8.83 -23.42 -5.49
CA THR A 365 9.85 -23.77 -6.49
C THR A 365 9.46 -24.95 -7.38
N LYS A 366 8.61 -25.85 -6.85
CA LYS A 366 8.13 -27.04 -7.55
C LYS A 366 6.75 -26.85 -8.16
N LYS A 367 6.18 -25.65 -8.14
CA LYS A 367 4.81 -25.35 -8.58
C LYS A 367 4.81 -24.26 -9.64
N VAL A 368 3.91 -24.40 -10.61
CA VAL A 368 3.62 -23.39 -11.63
C VAL A 368 2.15 -23.08 -11.53
N ILE A 369 1.84 -21.81 -11.24
CA ILE A 369 0.46 -21.33 -11.10
C ILE A 369 0.01 -20.90 -12.50
N LEU A 370 -0.91 -21.66 -13.09
CA LEU A 370 -1.40 -21.44 -14.46
C LEU A 370 -2.47 -20.35 -14.54
N SER A 371 -3.18 -20.09 -13.44
CA SER A 371 -4.25 -19.08 -13.37
C SER A 371 -3.89 -17.96 -12.37
N PRO A 372 -3.33 -16.82 -12.84
CA PRO A 372 -3.06 -15.67 -12.00
C PRO A 372 -4.31 -15.14 -11.30
N LYS A 373 -5.46 -15.09 -12.00
CA LYS A 373 -6.74 -14.65 -11.43
C LYS A 373 -7.14 -15.49 -10.22
N TRP A 374 -7.20 -16.83 -10.39
CA TRP A 374 -7.55 -17.73 -9.28
C TRP A 374 -6.59 -17.56 -8.10
N PHE A 375 -5.30 -17.36 -8.37
CA PHE A 375 -4.31 -17.24 -7.31
C PHE A 375 -4.46 -15.94 -6.52
N VAL A 376 -4.64 -14.83 -7.22
CA VAL A 376 -4.88 -13.52 -6.61
C VAL A 376 -6.20 -13.53 -5.83
N ASP A 377 -7.27 -14.11 -6.38
CA ASP A 377 -8.55 -14.28 -5.69
C ASP A 377 -8.40 -15.16 -4.44
N THR A 378 -7.56 -16.20 -4.52
CA THR A 378 -7.26 -17.09 -3.38
C THR A 378 -6.55 -16.33 -2.26
N ILE A 379 -5.52 -15.53 -2.57
CA ILE A 379 -4.86 -14.65 -1.59
C ILE A 379 -5.89 -13.66 -1.03
N GLY A 380 -6.74 -13.12 -1.89
CA GLY A 380 -7.80 -12.16 -1.55
C GLY A 380 -8.75 -12.62 -0.44
N LYS A 381 -8.99 -13.93 -0.30
CA LYS A 381 -9.87 -14.51 0.73
C LYS A 381 -9.46 -14.19 2.17
N VAL A 382 -8.19 -13.87 2.44
CA VAL A 382 -7.73 -13.50 3.78
C VAL A 382 -8.08 -12.05 4.13
N PHE A 383 -8.38 -11.22 3.13
CA PHE A 383 -8.71 -9.82 3.34
C PHE A 383 -10.19 -9.68 3.66
N PRO A 384 -10.55 -8.93 4.73
CA PRO A 384 -11.93 -8.78 5.18
C PRO A 384 -12.68 -7.77 4.29
N LEU A 385 -12.82 -8.10 3.00
CA LEU A 385 -13.42 -7.22 1.99
C LEU A 385 -14.95 -7.28 1.99
N GLU A 386 -15.52 -8.36 2.54
CA GLU A 386 -16.97 -8.55 2.69
C GLU A 386 -17.37 -8.53 4.17
N LYS A 387 -18.51 -7.89 4.48
CA LYS A 387 -19.00 -7.68 5.86
C LYS A 387 -19.49 -8.97 6.53
N GLU A 388 -19.68 -10.06 5.80
CA GLU A 388 -20.48 -11.22 6.26
C GLU A 388 -19.70 -12.25 7.09
N TRP A 389 -18.38 -12.13 7.21
CA TRP A 389 -17.59 -13.17 7.89
C TRP A 389 -17.58 -13.00 9.42
N SER A 390 -17.87 -14.14 10.06
CA SER A 390 -18.51 -14.35 11.37
C SER A 390 -17.64 -14.03 12.60
N GLY A 391 -18.32 -13.61 13.68
CA GLY A 391 -17.76 -13.00 14.89
C GLY A 391 -16.98 -13.94 15.83
N GLY A 392 -15.90 -14.56 15.35
CA GLY A 392 -15.01 -15.42 16.14
C GLY A 392 -13.73 -14.72 16.63
N LYS A 393 -13.12 -15.25 17.70
CA LYS A 393 -11.84 -14.76 18.25
C LYS A 393 -10.73 -14.69 17.18
N LYS A 394 -10.64 -15.69 16.29
CA LYS A 394 -9.64 -15.71 15.20
C LYS A 394 -9.78 -14.51 14.26
N TRP A 395 -11.00 -14.21 13.80
CA TRP A 395 -11.31 -13.06 12.94
C TRP A 395 -11.09 -11.73 13.66
N TYR A 396 -11.43 -11.66 14.95
CA TYR A 396 -11.15 -10.49 15.77
C TYR A 396 -9.64 -10.19 15.83
N LEU A 397 -8.80 -11.21 16.05
CA LEU A 397 -7.34 -11.07 16.07
C LEU A 397 -6.80 -10.57 14.72
N LEU A 398 -7.30 -11.10 13.61
CA LEU A 398 -6.89 -10.66 12.29
C LEU A 398 -7.28 -9.19 12.04
N ARG A 399 -8.55 -8.83 12.22
CA ARG A 399 -9.06 -7.49 11.88
C ARG A 399 -8.57 -6.38 12.83
N ASN A 400 -8.45 -6.69 14.12
CA ASN A 400 -8.12 -5.68 15.13
C ASN A 400 -6.65 -5.68 15.50
N LYS A 401 -5.97 -6.83 15.41
CA LYS A 401 -4.57 -6.96 15.78
C LYS A 401 -3.63 -7.28 14.62
N GLY A 402 -4.17 -7.55 13.42
CA GLY A 402 -3.35 -7.98 12.29
C GLY A 402 -2.76 -9.37 12.52
N ILE A 403 -3.29 -10.16 13.45
CA ILE A 403 -2.74 -11.48 13.80
C ILE A 403 -3.53 -12.58 13.08
N LEU A 404 -2.87 -13.20 12.11
CA LEU A 404 -3.35 -14.36 11.36
C LEU A 404 -2.85 -15.65 12.04
N VAL A 405 -3.77 -16.43 12.60
CA VAL A 405 -3.45 -17.71 13.28
C VAL A 405 -3.62 -18.90 12.36
N GLN A 406 -2.85 -19.97 12.59
CA GLN A 406 -2.88 -21.19 11.77
C GLN A 406 -4.25 -21.82 11.55
N PRO A 407 -5.05 -22.04 12.61
CA PRO A 407 -6.40 -22.57 12.43
C PRO A 407 -7.32 -21.66 11.60
N LEU A 408 -6.99 -20.38 11.39
CA LEU A 408 -7.77 -19.48 10.57
C LEU A 408 -7.36 -19.58 9.10
N TYR A 409 -6.07 -19.47 8.77
CA TYR A 409 -5.67 -19.53 7.37
C TYR A 409 -5.88 -20.92 6.75
N GLN A 410 -5.80 -21.99 7.56
CA GLN A 410 -6.16 -23.33 7.12
C GLN A 410 -7.65 -23.43 6.76
N GLU A 411 -8.52 -22.78 7.55
CA GLU A 411 -9.97 -22.71 7.31
C GLU A 411 -10.28 -21.90 6.04
N ILE A 412 -9.65 -20.72 5.89
CA ILE A 412 -9.84 -19.82 4.73
C ILE A 412 -9.45 -20.49 3.41
N TRP A 413 -8.34 -21.24 3.40
CA TRP A 413 -7.77 -21.81 2.18
C TRP A 413 -7.97 -23.31 2.01
N GLN A 414 -8.74 -23.96 2.88
CA GLN A 414 -8.97 -25.41 2.86
C GLN A 414 -9.43 -25.94 1.49
N SER A 415 -10.30 -25.20 0.81
CA SER A 415 -10.92 -25.56 -0.46
C SER A 415 -10.24 -24.96 -1.68
N SER A 416 -9.11 -24.28 -1.52
CA SER A 416 -8.48 -23.54 -2.62
C SER A 416 -7.73 -24.42 -3.62
N GLY A 417 -7.33 -25.64 -3.24
CA GLY A 417 -6.54 -26.54 -4.10
C GLY A 417 -5.03 -26.25 -4.12
N ILE A 418 -4.57 -25.41 -3.19
CA ILE A 418 -3.16 -25.14 -2.90
C ILE A 418 -2.93 -25.28 -1.40
N ASP A 419 -1.73 -25.67 -0.99
CA ASP A 419 -1.42 -25.81 0.44
C ASP A 419 -1.45 -24.40 1.08
N PRO A 420 -2.25 -24.19 2.14
CA PRO A 420 -2.24 -22.93 2.89
C PRO A 420 -0.84 -22.47 3.30
N GLU A 421 0.09 -23.39 3.57
CA GLU A 421 1.47 -23.05 3.91
C GLU A 421 2.26 -22.47 2.72
N ASP A 422 1.93 -22.82 1.47
CA ASP A 422 2.54 -22.19 0.29
C ASP A 422 2.20 -20.70 0.23
N ILE A 423 0.94 -20.36 0.55
CA ILE A 423 0.45 -18.98 0.53
C ILE A 423 1.12 -18.19 1.66
N ILE A 424 1.21 -18.77 2.85
CA ILE A 424 1.92 -18.15 3.98
C ILE A 424 3.39 -17.91 3.64
N GLU A 425 4.07 -18.90 3.05
CA GLU A 425 5.48 -18.73 2.65
C GLU A 425 5.64 -17.60 1.63
N LEU A 426 4.70 -17.45 0.69
CA LEU A 426 4.68 -16.33 -0.23
C LEU A 426 4.48 -14.98 0.48
N LEU A 427 3.51 -14.90 1.40
CA LEU A 427 3.25 -13.67 2.16
C LEU A 427 4.48 -13.28 3.01
N VAL A 428 5.14 -14.25 3.63
CA VAL A 428 6.37 -14.02 4.41
C VAL A 428 7.52 -13.61 3.49
N HIS A 429 7.68 -14.28 2.35
CA HIS A 429 8.73 -13.98 1.39
C HIS A 429 8.65 -12.54 0.87
N PHE A 430 7.45 -12.07 0.51
CA PHE A 430 7.23 -10.68 0.09
C PHE A 430 7.11 -9.69 1.25
N ARG A 431 7.39 -10.12 2.49
CA ARG A 431 7.28 -9.34 3.72
C ARG A 431 5.89 -8.73 3.94
N LEU A 432 4.85 -9.36 3.41
CA LEU A 432 3.47 -9.00 3.70
C LEU A 432 3.05 -9.55 5.07
N ALA A 433 3.62 -10.67 5.49
CA ALA A 433 3.43 -11.27 6.80
C ALA A 433 4.76 -11.50 7.54
N ALA A 434 4.75 -11.43 8.87
CA ALA A 434 5.89 -11.78 9.72
C ALA A 434 5.50 -12.87 10.73
N PRO A 435 6.28 -13.95 10.89
CA PRO A 435 6.06 -14.89 11.99
C PRO A 435 6.25 -14.17 13.33
N VAL A 436 5.28 -14.29 14.23
CA VAL A 436 5.30 -13.68 15.56
C VAL A 436 4.74 -14.65 16.58
N GLN A 437 5.06 -14.42 17.86
CA GLN A 437 4.44 -15.14 18.96
C GLN A 437 3.72 -14.14 19.86
N THR A 438 2.41 -14.28 20.00
CA THR A 438 1.61 -13.40 20.86
C THR A 438 0.90 -14.19 21.96
N GLU A 439 0.65 -13.53 23.08
CA GLU A 439 -0.10 -14.08 24.22
C GLU A 439 -1.62 -14.11 23.97
N HIS A 440 -2.07 -13.58 22.82
CA HIS A 440 -3.49 -13.46 22.50
C HIS A 440 -4.12 -14.75 21.97
N TYR A 441 -3.29 -15.74 21.62
CA TYR A 441 -3.73 -17.05 21.13
C TYR A 441 -2.83 -18.18 21.64
N ASP A 442 -3.28 -19.42 21.46
CA ASP A 442 -2.53 -20.62 21.85
C ASP A 442 -1.11 -20.58 21.27
N SER A 443 -0.14 -20.74 22.18
CA SER A 443 1.27 -20.69 21.86
C SER A 443 1.73 -21.81 20.91
N THR A 444 1.01 -22.93 20.87
CA THR A 444 1.35 -24.07 20.01
C THR A 444 1.01 -23.84 18.53
N SER A 445 0.12 -22.89 18.25
CA SER A 445 -0.29 -22.55 16.88
C SER A 445 0.65 -21.52 16.27
N LYS A 446 1.00 -21.68 14.98
CA LYS A 446 1.72 -20.63 14.25
C LYS A 446 0.88 -19.35 14.17
N GLN A 447 1.51 -18.20 14.36
CA GLN A 447 0.88 -16.89 14.25
C GLN A 447 1.71 -15.97 13.37
N TYR A 448 1.03 -15.11 12.60
CA TYR A 448 1.67 -14.18 11.68
C TYR A 448 1.07 -12.78 11.84
N PHE A 449 1.93 -11.76 11.91
CA PHE A 449 1.55 -10.36 11.85
C PHE A 449 1.42 -9.91 10.38
N LEU A 450 0.23 -9.46 10.01
CA LEU A 450 -0.18 -9.04 8.67
C LEU A 450 -0.81 -7.64 8.77
N PRO A 451 -0.01 -6.56 8.77
CA PRO A 451 -0.49 -5.20 9.02
C PRO A 451 -1.43 -4.65 7.93
N ALA A 452 -1.35 -5.17 6.70
CA ALA A 452 -2.16 -4.69 5.57
C ALA A 452 -3.68 -4.82 5.79
N VAL A 453 -4.14 -5.75 6.64
CA VAL A 453 -5.58 -5.93 6.93
C VAL A 453 -6.13 -4.95 7.97
N LEU A 454 -5.25 -4.19 8.63
CA LEU A 454 -5.65 -3.23 9.64
C LEU A 454 -6.30 -2.01 8.98
N GLN A 455 -7.13 -1.31 9.75
CA GLN A 455 -7.63 0.01 9.39
C GLN A 455 -6.47 1.03 9.31
N GLY A 456 -6.62 2.05 8.48
CA GLY A 456 -5.71 3.21 8.47
C GLY A 456 -5.91 4.12 9.69
N TYR A 457 -4.80 4.61 10.23
CA TYR A 457 -4.74 5.69 11.21
C TYR A 457 -4.91 7.04 10.52
N THR A 458 -5.77 7.88 11.09
CA THR A 458 -6.20 9.16 10.52
C THR A 458 -6.02 10.35 11.46
N GLY A 459 -5.44 10.11 12.64
CA GLY A 459 -5.17 11.14 13.64
C GLY A 459 -3.81 11.82 13.43
N ASP A 460 -3.41 12.61 14.43
CA ASP A 460 -2.13 13.32 14.42
C ASP A 460 -0.95 12.33 14.49
N PRO A 461 -0.02 12.33 13.51
CA PRO A 461 1.20 11.50 13.60
C PRO A 461 2.02 11.75 14.87
N ASN A 462 1.91 12.94 15.48
CA ASN A 462 2.58 13.30 16.73
C ASN A 462 1.77 12.97 17.98
N GLU A 463 0.59 12.36 17.87
CA GLU A 463 -0.16 11.84 19.02
C GLU A 463 0.74 10.83 19.74
N VAL A 464 0.97 10.98 21.04
CA VAL A 464 1.84 10.09 21.81
C VAL A 464 1.14 9.64 23.07
N ARG A 465 1.40 8.40 23.48
CA ARG A 465 0.88 7.90 24.76
C ARG A 465 1.51 8.72 25.90
N PRO A 466 0.70 9.34 26.77
CA PRO A 466 1.19 10.19 27.84
C PRO A 466 1.99 9.39 28.88
N GLY A 467 2.80 10.10 29.66
CA GLY A 467 3.57 9.52 30.78
C GLY A 467 5.00 9.09 30.45
N TYR A 468 5.50 9.35 29.24
CA TYR A 468 6.92 9.15 28.94
C TYR A 468 7.79 10.11 29.78
N LYS A 469 9.00 9.65 30.12
CA LYS A 469 10.02 10.41 30.84
C LYS A 469 11.07 10.99 29.90
N LEU A 470 11.39 10.28 28.82
CA LEU A 470 12.30 10.75 27.77
C LEU A 470 11.69 10.52 26.39
N ARG A 471 11.99 11.42 25.45
CA ARG A 471 11.57 11.35 24.06
C ARG A 471 12.71 11.87 23.17
N ALA A 472 13.05 11.13 22.12
CA ALA A 472 13.96 11.63 21.09
C ALA A 472 13.20 12.53 20.11
N SER A 473 13.89 13.48 19.46
CA SER A 473 13.25 14.22 18.35
C SER A 473 12.89 13.24 17.22
N PRO A 474 11.79 13.45 16.46
CA PRO A 474 11.43 12.52 15.42
C PRO A 474 12.50 12.37 14.33
N VAL A 475 12.58 11.20 13.73
CA VAL A 475 13.40 10.93 12.56
C VAL A 475 12.50 10.56 11.39
N HIS A 476 12.79 11.14 10.22
CA HIS A 476 12.06 10.86 8.99
C HIS A 476 12.90 10.00 8.06
N ILE A 477 12.32 8.89 7.62
CA ILE A 477 12.82 8.08 6.53
C ILE A 477 12.15 8.56 5.25
N THR A 478 12.91 9.18 4.35
CA THR A 478 12.43 9.75 3.07
C THR A 478 13.00 9.00 1.87
N PHE A 479 12.40 9.21 0.71
CA PHE A 479 12.81 8.61 -0.57
C PHE A 479 13.16 9.71 -1.57
N THR A 480 14.05 9.42 -2.53
CA THR A 480 14.50 10.37 -3.57
C THR A 480 13.36 10.93 -4.40
N THR A 481 12.30 10.14 -4.58
CA THR A 481 11.10 10.52 -5.29
C THR A 481 10.18 11.46 -4.50
N GLY A 482 10.43 11.65 -3.20
CA GLY A 482 9.65 12.51 -2.30
C GLY A 482 8.44 11.83 -1.65
N TYR A 483 8.19 10.55 -1.94
CA TYR A 483 7.02 9.81 -1.44
C TYR A 483 7.40 8.42 -0.93
N VAL A 484 6.70 7.94 0.10
CA VAL A 484 6.81 6.56 0.57
C VAL A 484 6.15 5.62 -0.46
N PRO A 485 6.86 4.62 -1.03
CA PRO A 485 6.26 3.70 -1.98
C PRO A 485 5.09 2.92 -1.34
N PRO A 486 3.94 2.71 -2.03
CA PRO A 486 2.85 1.88 -1.53
C PRO A 486 3.36 0.51 -1.11
N GLY A 487 2.88 0.00 0.02
CA GLY A 487 3.36 -1.29 0.52
C GLY A 487 4.70 -1.26 1.24
N PHE A 488 5.49 -0.18 1.18
CA PHE A 488 6.79 -0.14 1.84
C PHE A 488 6.65 -0.14 3.35
N PHE A 489 5.75 0.70 3.89
CA PHE A 489 5.53 0.81 5.33
C PHE A 489 5.11 -0.55 5.93
N THR A 490 4.12 -1.23 5.33
CA THR A 490 3.63 -2.51 5.83
C THR A 490 4.72 -3.58 5.80
N ARG A 491 5.57 -3.59 4.77
CA ARG A 491 6.76 -4.47 4.68
C ARG A 491 7.87 -4.12 5.67
N LEU A 492 8.03 -2.83 5.99
CA LEU A 492 8.96 -2.39 7.02
C LEU A 492 8.48 -2.85 8.39
N ALA A 493 7.20 -2.67 8.70
CA ALA A 493 6.61 -3.10 9.96
C ALA A 493 6.75 -4.61 10.18
N THR A 494 6.54 -5.44 9.15
CA THR A 494 6.76 -6.89 9.23
C THR A 494 8.25 -7.22 9.38
N ALA A 495 9.15 -6.55 8.65
CA ALA A 495 10.60 -6.77 8.82
C ALA A 495 11.05 -6.45 10.25
N VAL A 496 10.58 -5.35 10.83
CA VAL A 496 10.85 -4.96 12.22
C VAL A 496 10.27 -5.98 13.21
N ALA A 497 9.06 -6.48 12.97
CA ALA A 497 8.41 -7.48 13.82
C ALA A 497 9.15 -8.83 13.88
N THR A 498 10.09 -9.10 12.96
CA THR A 498 10.90 -10.33 12.96
C THR A 498 12.18 -10.24 13.81
N ASP A 499 12.53 -9.06 14.33
CA ASP A 499 13.72 -8.91 15.16
C ASP A 499 13.51 -9.48 16.57
N ALA A 500 14.51 -10.21 17.08
CA ALA A 500 14.41 -10.89 18.38
C ALA A 500 14.33 -9.92 19.58
N ASN A 501 14.79 -8.68 19.43
CA ASN A 501 14.73 -7.65 20.47
C ASN A 501 13.44 -6.82 20.41
N VAL A 502 12.57 -7.09 19.42
CA VAL A 502 11.35 -6.33 19.18
C VAL A 502 10.12 -7.15 19.53
N LYS A 503 9.15 -6.53 20.21
CA LYS A 503 7.78 -7.04 20.39
C LYS A 503 6.81 -6.04 19.80
N VAL A 504 5.86 -6.50 18.98
CA VAL A 504 4.74 -5.65 18.52
C VAL A 504 3.88 -5.32 19.74
N ASN A 505 3.60 -4.03 19.95
CA ASN A 505 2.82 -3.58 21.08
C ASN A 505 1.32 -3.55 20.70
N PHE A 506 0.55 -4.47 21.27
CA PHE A 506 -0.89 -4.63 21.04
C PHE A 506 -1.76 -4.02 22.15
N ASP A 507 -1.14 -3.46 23.20
CA ASP A 507 -1.82 -3.19 24.47
C ASP A 507 -2.85 -2.05 24.40
N LYS A 508 -3.90 -2.28 25.18
CA LYS A 508 -4.56 -1.29 26.04
C LYS A 508 -4.48 -1.86 27.46
N ASP A 509 -3.48 -1.50 28.25
CA ASP A 509 -3.38 -2.00 29.63
C ASP A 509 -2.90 -0.93 30.63
N TYR A 510 -3.39 0.32 30.53
CA TYR A 510 -3.41 1.24 31.68
C TYR A 510 -4.67 2.10 31.65
N ALA A 511 -5.29 2.25 32.82
CA ALA A 511 -6.63 2.73 33.06
C ALA A 511 -6.91 4.18 32.59
N ALA A 512 -7.85 4.33 31.66
CA ALA A 512 -8.89 5.37 31.64
C ALA A 512 -10.03 4.90 30.69
N PRO A 513 -11.32 5.02 31.02
CA PRO A 513 -12.41 4.42 30.24
C PRO A 513 -12.67 5.05 28.86
N ASP A 514 -12.01 6.17 28.52
CA ASP A 514 -12.50 7.08 27.48
C ASP A 514 -11.52 7.42 26.33
N ILE A 515 -10.29 6.86 26.29
CA ILE A 515 -9.39 7.02 25.13
C ILE A 515 -9.14 5.67 24.47
N HIS A 516 -9.90 5.38 23.41
CA HIS A 516 -9.68 4.22 22.56
C HIS A 516 -8.60 4.48 21.49
N SER A 517 -7.40 4.86 21.89
CA SER A 517 -6.26 4.90 20.96
C SER A 517 -5.78 3.46 20.73
N LYS A 518 -6.04 2.90 19.55
CA LYS A 518 -5.50 1.61 19.13
C LYS A 518 -4.01 1.83 18.82
N CYS A 519 -3.10 0.98 19.28
CA CYS A 519 -1.66 1.22 19.05
C CYS A 519 -1.14 0.74 17.69
N ILE A 520 -2.00 0.11 16.87
CA ILE A 520 -1.63 -0.51 15.60
C ILE A 520 -2.69 -0.30 14.50
N TYR A 521 -2.20 0.12 13.36
CA TYR A 521 -2.93 0.47 12.15
C TYR A 521 -2.08 0.09 10.93
N ARG A 522 -2.70 0.12 9.74
CA ARG A 522 -2.01 -0.22 8.49
C ARG A 522 -0.84 0.71 8.17
N ASN A 523 -0.92 1.99 8.56
CA ASN A 523 0.08 3.04 8.38
C ASN A 523 0.70 3.53 9.69
N ARG A 524 0.47 2.84 10.83
CA ARG A 524 1.04 3.21 12.13
C ARG A 524 1.20 2.01 13.06
N VAL A 525 2.41 1.70 13.54
CA VAL A 525 2.65 0.53 14.41
C VAL A 525 3.59 0.90 15.57
N CYS A 526 3.17 0.57 16.79
CA CYS A 526 3.99 0.67 18.00
C CYS A 526 4.73 -0.64 18.29
N PHE A 527 5.99 -0.52 18.68
CA PHE A 527 6.88 -1.62 19.01
C PHE A 527 7.58 -1.35 20.34
N SER A 528 7.90 -2.40 21.08
CA SER A 528 8.75 -2.35 22.26
C SER A 528 10.11 -2.98 21.94
N TYR A 529 11.20 -2.33 22.35
CA TYR A 529 12.58 -2.70 22.05
C TYR A 529 13.38 -3.00 23.33
N GLY A 530 14.00 -4.18 23.40
CA GLY A 530 14.88 -4.56 24.49
C GLY A 530 14.17 -4.94 25.79
N ARG A 531 14.95 -5.19 26.86
CA ARG A 531 14.47 -5.48 28.22
C ARG A 531 15.42 -4.85 29.26
N PRO A 532 14.97 -3.89 30.11
CA PRO A 532 13.67 -3.22 30.12
C PRO A 532 13.37 -2.55 28.78
N SER A 533 12.10 -2.51 28.37
CA SER A 533 11.72 -2.09 27.03
C SER A 533 11.53 -0.58 26.91
N ASP A 534 12.02 -0.02 25.81
CA ASP A 534 11.63 1.30 25.31
C ASP A 534 10.66 1.15 24.14
N ASP A 535 9.73 2.08 23.97
CA ASP A 535 8.76 2.02 22.89
C ASP A 535 9.21 2.88 21.71
N PHE A 536 8.96 2.40 20.49
CA PHE A 536 9.09 3.21 19.28
C PHE A 536 7.90 3.02 18.36
N VAL A 537 7.52 4.11 17.69
CA VAL A 537 6.35 4.16 16.81
C VAL A 537 6.82 4.49 15.42
N LEU A 538 6.36 3.70 14.45
CA LEU A 538 6.50 3.99 13.03
C LEU A 538 5.17 4.51 12.50
N THR A 539 5.17 5.65 11.82
CA THR A 539 3.98 6.24 11.19
C THR A 539 4.30 6.64 9.76
N ASP A 540 3.55 6.15 8.77
CA ASP A 540 3.61 6.64 7.39
C ASP A 540 2.78 7.93 7.28
N VAL A 541 3.49 9.03 7.01
CA VAL A 541 2.94 10.38 6.81
C VAL A 541 2.95 10.80 5.34
N ASN A 542 2.87 9.82 4.43
CA ASN A 542 2.84 9.91 2.96
C ASN A 542 4.17 10.30 2.31
N THR A 543 4.82 11.35 2.81
CA THR A 543 6.10 11.87 2.29
C THR A 543 7.32 11.26 2.98
N ALA A 544 7.11 10.72 4.19
CA ALA A 544 8.13 10.09 5.01
C ALA A 544 7.52 9.00 5.90
N ILE A 545 8.37 8.11 6.40
CA ILE A 545 8.04 7.29 7.57
C ILE A 545 8.65 7.98 8.80
N GLN A 546 7.80 8.49 9.68
CA GLN A 546 8.19 9.09 10.95
C GLN A 546 8.50 8.00 11.98
N VAL A 547 9.59 8.21 12.72
CA VAL A 547 10.08 7.34 13.78
C VAL A 547 10.13 8.16 15.06
N ASP A 548 9.33 7.75 16.03
CA ASP A 548 9.35 8.30 17.39
C ASP A 548 9.84 7.26 18.39
N VAL A 549 10.62 7.66 19.39
CA VAL A 549 11.15 6.76 20.44
C VAL A 549 10.89 7.37 21.81
N PHE A 550 10.43 6.54 22.74
CA PHE A 550 9.98 6.91 24.08
C PHE A 550 10.52 5.99 25.15
N ARG A 551 10.85 6.57 26.30
CA ARG A 551 11.14 5.83 27.54
C ARG A 551 10.16 6.25 28.62
N TYR A 552 9.52 5.27 29.27
CA TYR A 552 8.51 5.50 30.32
C TYR A 552 9.06 5.46 31.75
N VAL A 553 10.35 5.18 31.91
CA VAL A 553 11.06 5.17 33.20
C VAL A 553 12.14 6.25 33.24
N PRO A 554 12.56 6.73 34.42
CA PRO A 554 13.70 7.64 34.52
C PRO A 554 14.97 7.03 33.92
N GLU A 555 15.89 7.87 33.42
CA GLU A 555 17.15 7.40 32.81
C GLU A 555 17.97 6.52 33.77
N SER A 556 17.98 6.87 35.06
CA SER A 556 18.68 6.12 36.12
C SER A 556 18.09 4.73 36.40
N SER A 557 16.88 4.44 35.93
CA SER A 557 16.19 3.17 36.19
C SER A 557 16.36 2.14 35.06
N ASN A 558 16.99 2.50 33.95
CA ASN A 558 17.26 1.59 32.84
C ASN A 558 18.79 1.38 32.70
N PRO A 559 19.28 0.13 32.70
CA PRO A 559 20.71 -0.15 32.58
C PRO A 559 21.31 0.28 31.23
N VAL A 560 20.47 0.45 30.19
CA VAL A 560 20.90 0.89 28.86
C VAL A 560 20.56 2.37 28.69
N PRO A 561 21.53 3.24 28.39
CA PRO A 561 21.26 4.66 28.13
C PRO A 561 20.24 4.85 26.99
N PHE A 562 19.30 5.79 27.15
CA PHE A 562 18.23 6.01 26.17
C PHE A 562 18.78 6.32 24.77
N LYS A 563 19.83 7.14 24.74
CA LYS A 563 20.62 7.46 23.55
C LYS A 563 21.16 6.22 22.81
N ALA A 564 21.65 5.23 23.55
CA ALA A 564 22.15 3.99 22.95
C ALA A 564 21.00 3.20 22.31
N VAL A 565 19.82 3.20 22.94
CA VAL A 565 18.62 2.56 22.39
C VAL A 565 18.15 3.25 21.11
N CYS A 566 18.09 4.58 21.08
CA CYS A 566 17.75 5.33 19.86
C CYS A 566 18.69 4.98 18.68
N GLN A 567 20.00 4.92 18.92
CA GLN A 567 20.98 4.54 17.89
C GLN A 567 20.83 3.08 17.42
N GLN A 568 20.54 2.16 18.35
CA GLN A 568 20.30 0.75 18.02
C GLN A 568 19.02 0.57 17.19
N ILE A 569 17.94 1.27 17.54
CA ILE A 569 16.69 1.28 16.76
C ILE A 569 16.96 1.84 15.35
N LEU A 570 17.71 2.93 15.22
CA LEU A 570 18.03 3.49 13.90
C LEU A 570 18.85 2.52 13.04
N LYS A 571 19.80 1.79 13.65
CA LYS A 571 20.55 0.73 12.97
C LYS A 571 19.63 -0.40 12.51
N LEU A 572 18.75 -0.89 13.40
CA LEU A 572 17.74 -1.90 13.09
C LEU A 572 16.85 -1.46 11.91
N LEU A 573 16.34 -0.23 11.94
CA LEU A 573 15.48 0.29 10.88
C LEU A 573 16.19 0.36 9.54
N ASN A 574 17.48 0.74 9.51
CA ASN A 574 18.27 0.70 8.28
C ASN A 574 18.41 -0.72 7.72
N GLU A 575 18.71 -1.70 8.56
CA GLU A 575 18.79 -3.11 8.15
C GLU A 575 17.45 -3.64 7.66
N CYS A 576 16.36 -3.29 8.32
CA CYS A 576 15.00 -3.66 7.92
C CYS A 576 14.57 -2.99 6.61
N CYS A 577 14.88 -1.70 6.40
CA CYS A 577 14.62 -1.03 5.12
C CYS A 577 15.38 -1.70 3.97
N GLN A 578 16.66 -2.02 4.16
CA GLN A 578 17.45 -2.73 3.14
C GLN A 578 16.82 -4.08 2.79
N LYS A 579 16.40 -4.84 3.82
CA LYS A 579 15.67 -6.08 3.66
C LYS A 579 14.38 -5.92 2.82
N VAL A 580 13.64 -4.81 2.96
CA VAL A 580 12.44 -4.52 2.15
C VAL A 580 12.83 -4.23 0.70
N GLU A 581 13.82 -3.36 0.47
CA GLU A 581 14.33 -3.02 -0.87
C GLU A 581 14.79 -4.27 -1.63
N ASP A 582 15.62 -5.11 -0.98
CA ASP A 582 16.12 -6.37 -1.56
C ASP A 582 14.99 -7.34 -1.96
N THR A 583 13.89 -7.35 -1.21
CA THR A 583 12.77 -8.29 -1.44
C THR A 583 12.11 -8.08 -2.79
N LEU A 584 12.00 -6.83 -3.23
CA LEU A 584 11.35 -6.47 -4.49
C LEU A 584 12.34 -6.50 -5.67
N ASP A 585 13.60 -6.08 -5.45
CA ASP A 585 14.64 -6.12 -6.50
C ASP A 585 14.96 -7.53 -6.99
N ILE A 586 14.86 -8.52 -6.11
CA ILE A 586 15.12 -9.94 -6.39
C ILE A 586 14.22 -10.51 -7.51
N TYR A 587 13.02 -9.97 -7.74
CA TYR A 587 12.11 -10.46 -8.80
C TYR A 587 12.12 -9.61 -10.08
N HIS A 588 12.54 -8.35 -9.99
CA HIS A 588 12.62 -7.44 -11.13
C HIS A 588 14.04 -7.34 -11.73
N GLY A 589 15.04 -7.94 -11.09
CA GLY A 589 16.41 -8.11 -11.61
C GLY A 589 16.52 -9.17 -12.72
N HIS A 590 17.29 -8.88 -13.79
CA HIS A 590 17.39 -9.73 -15.00
C HIS A 590 18.25 -11.00 -14.86
N TYR A 591 18.86 -11.28 -13.71
CA TYR A 591 19.87 -12.34 -13.59
C TYR A 591 19.54 -13.40 -12.52
N PRO A 592 18.89 -14.51 -12.90
CA PRO A 592 18.65 -15.63 -11.98
C PRO A 592 19.68 -16.76 -12.07
N TYR A 593 20.60 -16.76 -13.05
CA TYR A 593 21.43 -17.94 -13.35
C TYR A 593 22.95 -17.76 -13.30
N LEU A 594 23.43 -16.62 -12.83
CA LEU A 594 24.84 -16.46 -12.46
C LEU A 594 24.91 -16.08 -10.98
N LEU A 595 25.45 -16.99 -10.18
CA LEU A 595 26.11 -16.73 -8.90
C LEU A 595 27.28 -15.75 -9.15
N LEU A 596 27.00 -14.49 -9.49
CA LEU A 596 28.00 -13.45 -9.61
C LEU A 596 27.68 -12.32 -8.64
N GLY A 597 28.21 -12.49 -7.42
CA GLY A 597 28.70 -11.41 -6.57
C GLY A 597 27.66 -10.57 -5.80
N PRO A 598 27.91 -10.24 -4.52
CA PRO A 598 27.06 -9.36 -3.71
C PRO A 598 27.20 -7.87 -4.07
N HIS A 599 27.45 -7.52 -5.33
CA HIS A 599 27.86 -6.17 -5.74
C HIS A 599 27.10 -5.64 -6.96
N ALA A 600 25.78 -5.59 -6.87
CA ALA A 600 24.99 -4.59 -7.60
C ALA A 600 24.34 -3.67 -6.57
N TYR A 601 25.17 -2.87 -5.87
CA TYR A 601 24.67 -1.83 -4.97
C TYR A 601 23.98 -0.74 -5.82
N GLN A 602 22.68 -0.90 -6.04
CA GLN A 602 21.85 0.24 -6.39
C GLN A 602 21.91 1.19 -5.18
N LYS A 603 22.34 2.44 -5.42
CA LYS A 603 22.42 3.44 -4.35
C LYS A 603 21.01 3.57 -3.77
N SER A 604 20.83 3.23 -2.49
CA SER A 604 19.51 3.25 -1.84
C SER A 604 18.84 4.58 -2.14
N SER A 605 17.60 4.53 -2.64
CA SER A 605 16.77 5.71 -2.91
C SER A 605 16.35 6.39 -1.62
N ARG A 606 16.69 5.84 -0.46
CA ARG A 606 16.22 6.28 0.84
C ARG A 606 17.24 7.14 1.57
N ARG A 607 16.77 8.11 2.35
CA ARG A 607 17.58 8.96 3.22
C ARG A 607 16.95 9.05 4.60
N ILE A 608 17.80 9.22 5.60
CA ILE A 608 17.37 9.55 6.96
C ILE A 608 17.53 11.06 7.15
N HIS A 609 16.49 11.70 7.66
CA HIS A 609 16.48 13.10 8.04
C HIS A 609 16.11 13.24 9.52
N TYR A 610 16.87 14.07 10.22
CA TYR A 610 16.63 14.38 11.62
C TYR A 610 15.77 15.63 11.70
N VAL A 611 14.61 15.53 12.36
CA VAL A 611 13.70 16.66 12.52
C VAL A 611 14.31 17.68 13.48
N CYS A 612 14.35 18.92 13.02
CA CYS A 612 14.91 20.06 13.70
C CYS A 612 13.84 20.75 14.55
N GLN A 613 14.15 20.99 15.83
CA GLN A 613 13.25 21.64 16.79
C GLN A 613 13.52 23.15 16.94
N CYS A 614 14.05 23.80 15.90
CA CYS A 614 14.42 25.22 15.98
C CYS A 614 13.23 26.18 15.88
N SER A 615 12.06 25.71 15.44
CA SER A 615 10.87 26.54 15.25
C SER A 615 9.63 25.78 15.75
N PRO A 616 8.68 26.46 16.42
CA PRO A 616 7.37 25.90 16.74
C PRO A 616 6.39 25.94 15.55
N SER A 617 6.84 26.32 14.34
CA SER A 617 6.05 26.30 13.11
C SER A 617 5.46 24.90 12.83
N SER A 618 4.33 24.88 12.12
CA SER A 618 3.74 23.63 11.59
C SER A 618 4.58 22.99 10.49
N GLU A 619 5.52 23.73 9.88
CA GLU A 619 6.41 23.20 8.85
C GLU A 619 7.56 22.40 9.46
N VAL A 620 7.78 21.18 8.94
CA VAL A 620 8.85 20.30 9.40
C VAL A 620 10.21 20.80 8.92
N HIS A 621 11.03 21.24 9.86
CA HIS A 621 12.41 21.62 9.60
C HIS A 621 13.34 20.40 9.71
N TYR A 622 14.41 20.36 8.91
CA TYR A 622 15.43 19.32 8.97
C TYR A 622 16.79 19.88 9.31
N ILE A 623 17.55 19.11 10.08
CA ILE A 623 18.96 19.42 10.36
C ILE A 623 19.80 19.07 9.12
N ASN A 624 20.67 19.98 8.68
CA ASN A 624 21.49 19.87 7.47
C ASN A 624 22.87 19.26 7.74
N ASP A 625 23.46 18.64 6.71
CA ASP A 625 24.85 18.13 6.70
C ASP A 625 25.19 17.12 7.79
N ILE A 626 24.34 16.13 8.02
CA ILE A 626 24.56 15.12 9.06
C ILE A 626 25.04 13.79 8.50
N ASP A 627 26.18 13.34 9.02
CA ASP A 627 26.49 11.93 9.14
C ASP A 627 26.55 11.60 10.64
N ALA A 628 25.44 11.12 11.20
CA ALA A 628 25.33 10.84 12.64
C ALA A 628 26.31 9.75 13.11
N MET A 629 26.91 8.97 12.20
CA MET A 629 27.97 8.03 12.52
C MET A 629 29.34 8.70 12.72
N LYS A 630 29.53 9.89 12.14
CA LYS A 630 30.78 10.66 12.15
C LYS A 630 30.73 11.93 13.01
N GLN A 631 29.54 12.46 13.26
CA GLN A 631 29.33 13.65 14.08
C GLN A 631 29.03 13.31 15.53
N THR A 632 29.44 14.22 16.40
CA THR A 632 29.24 14.18 17.84
C THR A 632 28.15 15.16 18.26
N CYS A 633 27.50 14.92 19.39
CA CYS A 633 26.46 15.82 19.91
C CYS A 633 26.99 17.20 20.36
N SER A 634 28.31 17.39 20.36
CA SER A 634 28.98 18.68 20.60
C SER A 634 29.14 19.52 19.32
N ASP A 635 28.89 18.95 18.14
CA ASP A 635 29.03 19.67 16.89
C ASP A 635 27.87 20.66 16.70
N LEU A 636 28.17 21.84 16.16
CA LEU A 636 27.13 22.80 15.78
C LEU A 636 26.38 22.28 14.56
N VAL A 637 25.07 22.39 14.59
CA VAL A 637 24.19 21.96 13.51
C VAL A 637 23.44 23.14 12.91
N TYR A 638 23.02 22.97 11.65
CA TYR A 638 22.29 23.97 10.90
C TYR A 638 20.89 23.46 10.59
N CYS A 639 19.88 24.31 10.75
CA CYS A 639 18.59 24.05 10.13
C CYS A 639 18.69 24.32 8.62
N LYS A 640 18.14 23.45 7.77
CA LYS A 640 18.08 23.70 6.31
C LYS A 640 17.36 25.01 5.96
N MET A 641 16.45 25.47 6.81
CA MET A 641 15.65 26.67 6.61
C MET A 641 16.26 27.91 7.26
N GLU A 642 16.50 27.86 8.58
CA GLU A 642 17.03 29.03 9.31
C GLU A 642 18.50 29.32 9.02
N ARG A 643 19.29 28.29 8.65
CA ARG A 643 20.74 28.38 8.35
C ARG A 643 21.63 29.00 9.44
N ILE A 644 21.12 29.20 10.65
CA ILE A 644 21.90 29.67 11.81
C ILE A 644 22.52 28.47 12.54
N PRO A 645 23.84 28.49 12.82
CA PRO A 645 24.50 27.45 13.61
C PRO A 645 24.04 27.49 15.06
N ARG A 646 23.69 26.32 15.62
CA ARG A 646 23.32 26.17 17.04
C ARG A 646 23.72 24.78 17.57
N PRO A 647 23.84 24.60 18.90
CA PRO A 647 23.95 23.26 19.46
C PRO A 647 22.67 22.46 19.24
N LEU A 648 22.79 21.13 19.26
CA LEU A 648 21.66 20.21 19.30
C LEU A 648 20.85 20.39 20.59
N THR A 649 19.53 20.25 20.51
CA THR A 649 18.70 20.12 21.71
C THR A 649 18.96 18.77 22.38
N ILE A 650 18.54 18.60 23.64
CA ILE A 650 18.66 17.32 24.36
C ILE A 650 18.00 16.20 23.56
N ASN A 651 16.77 16.43 23.06
CA ASN A 651 16.02 15.42 22.31
C ASN A 651 16.65 15.10 20.95
N GLU A 652 17.22 16.09 20.25
CA GLU A 652 17.93 15.89 18.98
C GLU A 652 19.23 15.11 19.18
N SER A 653 19.92 15.36 20.29
CA SER A 653 21.21 14.74 20.58
C SER A 653 21.14 13.22 20.77
N MET A 654 19.95 12.67 21.03
CA MET A 654 19.70 11.23 21.23
C MET A 654 20.11 10.38 20.03
N TRP A 655 20.21 10.98 18.85
CA TRP A 655 20.60 10.27 17.63
C TRP A 655 22.10 10.30 17.31
N PHE A 656 22.89 11.13 18.01
CA PHE A 656 24.30 11.41 17.69
C PHE A 656 25.25 10.79 18.70
N LYS A 657 26.52 10.57 18.35
CA LYS A 657 27.51 10.02 19.29
C LYS A 657 28.01 11.07 20.29
N GLY A 658 28.55 10.64 21.43
CA GLY A 658 29.11 11.54 22.47
C GLY A 658 28.10 11.92 23.57
N LYS A 659 28.53 12.70 24.58
CA LYS A 659 27.67 13.24 25.64
C LYS A 659 27.59 14.77 25.52
N LEU A 660 26.40 15.35 25.70
CA LEU A 660 26.24 16.80 25.84
C LEU A 660 26.86 17.25 27.18
N LEU A 661 27.43 18.46 27.25
CA LEU A 661 27.97 19.01 28.50
C LEU A 661 26.92 19.08 29.62
N GLN A 662 25.64 19.28 29.26
CA GLN A 662 24.51 19.30 30.20
C GLN A 662 24.10 17.90 30.69
N GLU A 663 24.40 16.81 29.96
CA GLU A 663 24.13 15.43 30.40
C GLU A 663 25.08 14.99 31.53
N LYS A 664 26.25 15.63 31.69
CA LYS A 664 27.20 15.34 32.78
C LYS A 664 26.71 15.77 34.16
N HIS A 665 25.79 16.73 34.24
CA HIS A 665 25.28 17.24 35.52
C HIS A 665 24.14 16.40 36.12
N GLN A 666 23.66 15.38 35.41
CA GLN A 666 22.65 14.41 35.91
C GLN A 666 23.27 13.09 36.40
N GLU A 667 24.57 12.88 36.23
CA GLU A 667 25.30 11.82 36.93
C GLU A 667 25.66 12.34 38.33
N THR A 668 25.05 11.75 39.36
CA THR A 668 25.49 11.93 40.75
C THR A 668 26.93 11.41 40.85
N PRO A 669 27.84 12.08 41.58
CA PRO A 669 29.20 11.57 41.73
C PRO A 669 29.16 10.20 42.42
N HIS A 670 29.88 9.25 41.83
CA HIS A 670 30.19 7.97 42.45
C HIS A 670 30.74 8.17 43.88
N LEU A 671 30.26 7.35 44.81
CA LEU A 671 30.84 7.18 46.15
C LEU A 671 32.31 6.77 46.01
N GLU A 672 33.23 7.70 46.27
CA GLU A 672 34.59 7.38 46.69
C GLU A 672 34.60 7.19 48.21
N GLU A 673 35.16 6.06 48.63
CA GLU A 673 35.41 5.70 50.02
C GLU A 673 36.33 6.73 50.69
N ILE A 674 35.89 7.33 51.82
CA ILE A 674 36.80 7.95 52.79
C ILE A 674 36.36 7.56 54.22
N ASN A 675 37.37 7.07 54.93
CA ASN A 675 37.42 6.60 56.32
C ASN A 675 36.81 7.54 57.37
N ASP A 676 36.44 6.88 58.47
CA ASP A 676 36.20 7.41 59.81
C ASP A 676 37.19 8.50 60.23
N ASP A 677 36.67 9.68 60.57
CA ASP A 677 36.83 10.38 61.86
C ASP A 677 36.52 11.88 61.68
N ILE A 678 35.53 12.37 62.43
CA ILE A 678 35.46 13.67 63.14
C ILE A 678 33.98 14.03 63.42
N LYS A 679 33.70 14.26 64.71
CA LYS A 679 32.42 14.65 65.32
C LYS A 679 31.93 16.06 64.88
N PRO A 680 30.61 16.34 65.02
CA PRO A 680 29.99 17.53 64.47
C PRO A 680 30.12 18.75 65.38
N VAL A 681 30.29 19.94 64.80
CA VAL A 681 30.09 21.23 65.47
C VAL A 681 28.88 21.91 64.86
N ILE A 682 27.87 22.11 65.71
CA ILE A 682 26.70 22.93 65.45
C ILE A 682 27.11 24.38 65.66
N GLN A 683 26.98 25.23 64.64
CA GLN A 683 26.81 26.68 64.81
C GLN A 683 25.61 27.17 64.01
N LYS A 684 24.60 27.60 64.75
CA LYS A 684 23.48 28.45 64.31
C LYS A 684 24.00 29.85 63.99
N VAL A 685 23.59 30.44 62.86
CA VAL A 685 23.36 31.89 62.73
C VAL A 685 22.11 32.11 61.86
N GLU A 686 21.31 33.08 62.29
CA GLU A 686 19.96 33.44 61.84
C GLU A 686 19.91 34.26 60.54
N SER A 687 18.72 34.19 59.93
CA SER A 687 18.02 35.09 58.99
C SER A 687 18.69 36.38 58.49
N ALA A 688 18.58 36.65 57.17
CA ALA A 688 17.77 37.77 56.62
C ALA A 688 17.97 38.00 55.10
N ILE A 689 16.83 38.18 54.41
CA ILE A 689 16.58 39.02 53.22
C ILE A 689 17.23 38.63 51.88
N ILE A 690 16.40 38.13 50.95
CA ILE A 690 16.63 38.31 49.51
C ILE A 690 15.42 39.02 48.91
N HIS A 691 15.72 40.19 48.33
CA HIS A 691 14.84 41.01 47.54
C HIS A 691 14.37 40.29 46.27
N SER A 692 13.09 40.45 45.95
CA SER A 692 12.50 40.17 44.64
C SER A 692 13.17 40.98 43.53
N PRO A 693 13.21 40.45 42.32
CA PRO A 693 12.91 41.25 41.13
C PRO A 693 11.73 40.64 40.37
N THR A 694 10.64 41.41 40.39
CA THR A 694 9.82 41.83 39.24
C THR A 694 9.36 40.81 38.22
N GLN A 695 8.03 40.69 38.19
CA GLN A 695 7.19 40.01 37.21
C GLN A 695 7.48 40.41 35.76
N ILE A 696 7.61 39.41 34.90
CA ILE A 696 7.05 39.46 33.54
C ILE A 696 5.95 38.41 33.53
N SER A 697 4.74 38.88 33.31
CA SER A 697 3.51 38.10 33.25
C SER A 697 3.53 37.18 32.02
N GLU A 698 3.70 35.88 32.23
CA GLU A 698 3.13 34.87 31.34
C GLU A 698 2.02 34.18 32.12
N SER A 699 0.79 34.41 31.66
CA SER A 699 -0.42 33.78 32.18
C SER A 699 -0.33 32.27 31.97
N ASN A 700 -0.09 31.52 33.04
CA ASN A 700 -0.41 30.10 33.09
C ASN A 700 -1.93 29.95 33.02
N ASP A 701 -2.44 29.58 31.84
CA ASP A 701 -3.79 29.03 31.70
C ASP A 701 -3.75 27.85 30.73
N SER A 702 -3.22 26.73 31.21
CA SER A 702 -3.33 25.43 30.55
C SER A 702 -4.35 24.58 31.30
N GLN A 703 -5.63 24.98 31.22
CA GLN A 703 -6.74 24.14 31.62
C GLN A 703 -6.84 22.94 30.67
N GLN A 704 -6.84 21.74 31.25
CA GLN A 704 -7.01 20.47 30.57
C GLN A 704 -8.42 20.42 29.96
N LYS A 705 -8.57 20.61 28.64
CA LYS A 705 -9.88 20.62 27.96
C LYS A 705 -10.53 19.24 28.04
N VAL A 706 -11.66 19.14 28.74
CA VAL A 706 -12.50 17.93 28.82
C VAL A 706 -13.28 17.77 27.51
N ILE A 707 -13.00 16.70 26.77
CA ILE A 707 -13.72 16.36 25.52
C ILE A 707 -14.99 15.59 25.87
N LEU A 708 -16.13 16.04 25.34
CA LEU A 708 -17.44 15.42 25.47
C LEU A 708 -17.63 14.32 24.42
N THR A 709 -18.22 13.22 24.84
CA THR A 709 -18.55 12.07 23.98
C THR A 709 -20.04 11.77 24.05
N ILE A 710 -20.52 10.82 23.24
CA ILE A 710 -21.91 10.36 23.30
C ILE A 710 -22.33 9.85 24.69
N ARG A 711 -21.38 9.45 25.55
CA ARG A 711 -21.66 9.02 26.94
C ARG A 711 -22.12 10.19 27.82
N ASP A 712 -21.70 11.40 27.49
CA ASP A 712 -21.99 12.63 28.24
C ASP A 712 -23.34 13.24 27.84
N LEU A 713 -24.03 12.67 26.84
CA LEU A 713 -25.33 13.16 26.36
C LEU A 713 -26.35 13.32 27.49
N VAL A 714 -26.37 12.40 28.46
CA VAL A 714 -27.28 12.47 29.62
C VAL A 714 -26.94 13.67 30.50
N GLU A 715 -25.65 13.90 30.75
CA GLU A 715 -25.20 15.03 31.58
C GLU A 715 -25.43 16.36 30.86
N ILE A 716 -25.17 16.43 29.56
CA ILE A 716 -25.45 17.62 28.72
C ILE A 716 -26.94 17.96 28.74
N LEU A 717 -27.81 16.96 28.57
CA LEU A 717 -29.26 17.17 28.66
C LEU A 717 -29.69 17.62 30.05
N ARG A 718 -29.04 17.12 31.11
CA ARG A 718 -29.29 17.56 32.49
C ARG A 718 -28.88 19.02 32.68
N VAL A 719 -27.67 19.40 32.27
CA VAL A 719 -27.15 20.78 32.38
C VAL A 719 -28.00 21.76 31.58
N LEU A 720 -28.41 21.42 30.35
CA LEU A 720 -29.29 22.26 29.55
C LEU A 720 -30.68 22.41 30.19
N LYS A 721 -31.21 21.33 30.79
CA LYS A 721 -32.50 21.37 31.48
C LYS A 721 -32.45 22.20 32.76
N ASP A 722 -31.40 22.02 33.57
CA ASP A 722 -31.18 22.76 34.81
C ASP A 722 -30.87 24.24 34.55
N GLY A 723 -30.23 24.54 33.41
CA GLY A 723 -30.05 25.89 32.89
C GLY A 723 -31.32 26.51 32.29
N HIS A 724 -32.43 25.78 32.19
CA HIS A 724 -33.68 26.21 31.55
C HIS A 724 -33.58 26.53 30.04
N PHE A 725 -32.78 25.77 29.29
CA PHE A 725 -32.71 25.90 27.83
C PHE A 725 -34.05 25.56 27.15
N GLN A 726 -34.47 26.38 26.19
CA GLN A 726 -35.71 26.16 25.44
C GLN A 726 -35.50 25.10 24.35
N THR A 727 -36.07 23.92 24.53
CA THR A 727 -35.93 22.78 23.59
C THR A 727 -36.38 23.09 22.17
N THR A 728 -37.23 24.10 21.96
CA THR A 728 -37.66 24.54 20.62
C THR A 728 -36.55 25.18 19.80
N LYS A 729 -35.45 25.62 20.42
CA LYS A 729 -34.29 26.23 19.75
C LYS A 729 -33.22 25.22 19.32
N TRP A 730 -33.53 23.92 19.37
CA TRP A 730 -32.59 22.85 19.05
C TRP A 730 -32.03 22.90 17.63
N PHE A 731 -32.79 23.42 16.67
CA PHE A 731 -32.41 23.51 15.26
C PHE A 731 -31.29 24.53 15.10
N ASP A 732 -31.47 25.74 15.63
CA ASP A 732 -30.44 26.79 15.62
C ASP A 732 -29.21 26.37 16.43
N LEU A 733 -29.43 25.72 17.58
CA LEU A 733 -28.32 25.15 18.37
C LEU A 733 -27.50 24.15 17.54
N GLY A 734 -28.15 23.26 16.80
CA GLY A 734 -27.48 22.31 15.92
C GLY A 734 -26.60 22.98 14.87
N LEU A 735 -27.08 24.07 14.26
CA LEU A 735 -26.31 24.84 13.28
C LEU A 735 -25.07 25.47 13.91
N TYR A 736 -25.20 26.08 15.10
CA TYR A 736 -24.05 26.67 15.80
C TYR A 736 -23.08 25.65 16.38
N LEU A 737 -23.53 24.41 16.59
CA LEU A 737 -22.66 23.27 16.91
C LEU A 737 -21.96 22.68 15.67
N GLY A 738 -22.20 23.23 14.48
CA GLY A 738 -21.53 22.83 13.23
C GLY A 738 -22.19 21.66 12.49
N LEU A 739 -23.42 21.27 12.86
CA LEU A 739 -24.17 20.27 12.11
C LEU A 739 -24.72 20.85 10.80
N ILE A 740 -24.70 20.04 9.74
CA ILE A 740 -25.22 20.45 8.44
C ILE A 740 -26.76 20.51 8.46
N HIS A 741 -27.32 21.49 7.74
CA HIS A 741 -28.76 21.75 7.71
C HIS A 741 -29.60 20.53 7.28
N ASP A 742 -29.14 19.74 6.30
CA ASP A 742 -29.89 18.59 5.80
C ASP A 742 -30.07 17.50 6.86
N ASP A 743 -29.08 17.33 7.74
CA ASP A 743 -29.17 16.38 8.85
C ASP A 743 -30.16 16.84 9.93
N LEU A 744 -30.22 18.15 10.19
CA LEU A 744 -31.20 18.73 11.11
C LEU A 744 -32.62 18.59 10.53
N LYS A 745 -32.79 18.79 9.21
CA LYS A 745 -34.07 18.50 8.54
C LYS A 745 -34.49 17.04 8.66
N ILE A 746 -33.56 16.10 8.47
CA ILE A 746 -33.84 14.66 8.68
C ILE A 746 -34.28 14.40 10.12
N ILE A 747 -33.66 15.03 11.12
CA ILE A 747 -34.06 14.90 12.53
C ILE A 747 -35.47 15.48 12.76
N GLU A 748 -35.78 16.64 12.17
CA GLU A 748 -37.10 17.29 12.27
C GLU A 748 -38.21 16.43 11.64
N ASP A 749 -37.96 15.89 10.43
CA ASP A 749 -38.90 15.05 9.69
C ASP A 749 -39.15 13.70 10.38
N ASN A 750 -38.13 13.13 11.03
CA ASN A 750 -38.26 11.88 11.78
C ASN A 750 -39.03 12.03 13.09
N TYR A 751 -39.04 13.23 13.69
CA TYR A 751 -39.63 13.49 15.00
C TYR A 751 -40.51 14.75 15.02
N PRO A 752 -41.54 14.83 14.17
CA PRO A 752 -42.34 16.04 14.02
C PRO A 752 -43.05 16.37 15.34
N ARG A 753 -43.03 17.66 15.71
CA ARG A 753 -43.63 18.21 16.94
C ARG A 753 -43.06 17.66 18.26
N ASN A 754 -41.91 16.98 18.25
CA ASN A 754 -41.24 16.50 19.46
C ASN A 754 -39.87 17.16 19.65
N ALA A 755 -39.88 18.43 20.07
CA ALA A 755 -38.67 19.24 20.24
C ALA A 755 -37.67 18.65 21.24
N GLU A 756 -38.13 17.95 22.29
CA GLU A 756 -37.26 17.27 23.25
C GLU A 756 -36.49 16.11 22.61
N ARG A 757 -37.17 15.33 21.76
CA ARG A 757 -36.53 14.25 21.00
C ARG A 757 -35.60 14.79 19.93
N CYS A 758 -35.98 15.86 19.23
CA CYS A 758 -35.09 16.49 18.26
C CYS A 758 -33.83 17.06 18.91
N LEU A 759 -33.93 17.73 20.06
CA LEU A 759 -32.77 18.23 20.81
C LEU A 759 -31.82 17.10 21.19
N ARG A 760 -32.35 15.98 21.70
CA ARG A 760 -31.54 14.81 22.05
C ARG A 760 -30.82 14.21 20.86
N GLU A 761 -31.49 14.07 19.71
CA GLU A 761 -30.89 13.49 18.51
C GLU A 761 -29.88 14.45 17.85
N CYS A 762 -30.14 15.76 17.91
CA CYS A 762 -29.21 16.82 17.51
C CYS A 762 -27.92 16.75 18.32
N LEU A 763 -28.01 16.77 19.66
CA LEU A 763 -26.85 16.66 20.54
C LEU A 763 -26.14 15.31 20.40
N ALA A 764 -26.89 14.21 20.25
CA ALA A 764 -26.31 12.89 19.99
C ALA A 764 -25.55 12.81 18.67
N LYS A 765 -26.00 13.55 17.65
CA LYS A 765 -25.36 13.63 16.36
C LYS A 765 -24.10 14.49 16.43
N TRP A 766 -24.17 15.66 17.06
CA TRP A 766 -23.01 16.52 17.35
C TRP A 766 -21.90 15.75 18.08
N LEU A 767 -22.22 15.03 19.16
CA LEU A 767 -21.26 14.24 19.94
C LEU A 767 -20.67 13.03 19.21
N LYS A 768 -21.26 12.61 18.07
CA LYS A 768 -20.72 11.53 17.22
C LYS A 768 -19.84 12.05 16.10
N GLU A 769 -20.04 13.30 15.67
CA GLU A 769 -19.38 13.89 14.50
C GLU A 769 -18.26 14.87 14.89
N ASP A 770 -18.36 15.58 16.02
CA ASP A 770 -17.34 16.52 16.51
C ASP A 770 -16.38 15.84 17.50
N ILE A 771 -15.16 15.55 17.04
CA ILE A 771 -14.08 14.96 17.84
C ILE A 771 -13.46 15.93 18.87
N GLU A 772 -13.83 17.22 18.80
CA GLU A 772 -13.41 18.29 19.71
C GLU A 772 -14.61 18.88 20.46
N ALA A 773 -15.71 18.14 20.61
CA ALA A 773 -16.86 18.58 21.40
C ALA A 773 -16.42 18.88 22.84
N THR A 774 -16.74 20.08 23.36
CA THR A 774 -16.38 20.52 24.71
C THR A 774 -17.53 21.30 25.33
N TRP A 775 -17.55 21.42 26.66
CA TRP A 775 -18.52 22.28 27.35
C TRP A 775 -18.43 23.74 26.90
N ASP A 776 -17.23 24.22 26.56
CA ASP A 776 -17.04 25.56 26.01
C ASP A 776 -17.68 25.72 24.62
N LYS A 777 -17.52 24.75 23.72
CA LYS A 777 -18.21 24.77 22.41
C LYS A 777 -19.73 24.80 22.59
N LEU A 778 -20.27 23.99 23.51
CA LEU A 778 -21.69 24.00 23.83
C LEU A 778 -22.14 25.35 24.39
N ALA A 779 -21.39 25.92 25.33
CA ALA A 779 -21.71 27.22 25.93
C ALA A 779 -21.66 28.36 24.89
N ILE A 780 -20.69 28.32 23.96
CA ILE A 780 -20.62 29.27 22.85
C ILE A 780 -21.86 29.13 21.96
N ALA A 781 -22.17 27.91 21.49
CA ALA A 781 -23.31 27.68 20.61
C ALA A 781 -24.65 28.06 21.27
N VAL A 782 -24.83 27.77 22.56
CA VAL A 782 -26.01 28.19 23.33
C VAL A 782 -26.08 29.72 23.47
N GLY A 783 -24.93 30.39 23.60
CA GLY A 783 -24.83 31.85 23.62
C GLY A 783 -25.25 32.48 22.30
N GLU A 784 -24.83 31.91 21.16
CA GLU A 784 -25.20 32.36 19.81
C GLU A 784 -26.69 32.16 19.49
N VAL A 785 -27.34 31.16 20.13
CA VAL A 785 -28.80 30.96 20.10
C VAL A 785 -29.57 32.04 20.91
N GLY A 786 -28.84 32.93 21.61
CA GLY A 786 -29.40 34.04 22.37
C GLY A 786 -29.74 33.73 23.83
N ASP A 787 -29.36 32.54 24.33
CA ASP A 787 -29.58 32.11 25.72
C ASP A 787 -28.30 32.29 26.57
N THR A 788 -27.87 33.54 26.71
CA THR A 788 -26.65 33.94 27.45
C THR A 788 -26.65 33.46 28.91
N THR A 789 -27.81 33.44 29.58
CA THR A 789 -27.95 32.92 30.94
C THR A 789 -27.68 31.42 31.04
N VAL A 790 -28.07 30.64 30.02
CA VAL A 790 -27.81 29.20 29.96
C VAL A 790 -26.33 28.95 29.65
N ALA A 791 -25.74 29.73 28.75
CA ALA A 791 -24.32 29.67 28.43
C ALA A 791 -23.43 29.93 29.67
N ASP A 792 -23.77 30.94 30.47
CA ASP A 792 -23.07 31.24 31.72
C ASP A 792 -23.30 30.18 32.80
N TYR A 793 -24.49 29.57 32.83
CA TYR A 793 -24.77 28.42 33.68
C TYR A 793 -23.90 27.21 33.32
N ILE A 794 -23.76 26.89 32.03
CA ILE A 794 -22.86 25.82 31.55
C ILE A 794 -21.44 26.13 32.03
N ARG A 795 -20.90 27.33 31.72
CA ARG A 795 -19.53 27.72 32.11
C ARG A 795 -19.27 27.70 33.61
N SER A 796 -20.27 27.99 34.44
CA SER A 796 -20.11 27.99 35.90
C SER A 796 -20.25 26.59 36.52
N THR A 797 -21.01 25.70 35.89
CA THR A 797 -21.23 24.32 36.38
C THR A 797 -20.18 23.35 35.88
N THR A 798 -19.49 23.68 34.78
CA THR A 798 -18.53 22.79 34.11
C THR A 798 -17.07 23.27 34.19
N LYS A 799 -16.81 24.39 34.88
CA LYS A 799 -15.48 24.79 35.33
C LYS A 799 -15.22 24.13 36.69
N GLU A 800 -14.27 23.21 36.75
CA GLU A 800 -13.71 22.76 38.03
C GLU A 800 -12.54 23.69 38.45
N PRO A 801 -12.26 23.83 39.77
CA PRO A 801 -11.19 24.68 40.31
C PRO A 801 -9.77 24.25 39.97
#